data_AF-T0RQP6-F1
#
_entry.id   AF-T0RQP6-F1
#
_cell.length_a   1.000
_cell.length_b   1.000
_cell.length_c   1.000
_cell.angle_alpha   90.00
_cell.angle_beta   90.00
_cell.angle_gamma   90.00
#
_symmetry.space_group_name_H-M   'P 1'
#
loop_
_entity.id
_entity.type
_entity.pdbx_description
1 polymer ?
#
loop_
_entity_poly.entity_id
_entity_poly.type
_entity_poly.pdbx_seq_one_letter_code
_entity_poly.pdbx_strand_id
1 'polypeptide(L)'
;MTSVQPMTALVADSTPFTARRATTMTVYQDTGTIVSVIWALAGALYLVGTSVLSIYFVDLLGPSMTNDLFWAGFNTTGTQSFVADAFNRALTSATNVSTALDLRSPGLFFNSDYSSSVNQVGVNPSYIRSVLDTMTLHEAVRGLRAVTMEYALWLPTQNCWVDMDRRWELAHTLRRQARCAALDGDNAAVYLEALLRNVDADNWASTAGSGFQTAILDAVLHDADGPAWVAATASAATSVDDEVTYWATYNLRRFALHWHNLWQGGIKETVVIANALGMEESISVKNLPIASRDGTWTSLNCYWALFNDIWAAGLLNTSLVRTNGSEVDFEIVVGVDPTLLPVQLWHAHIGPFLSIDMRHVPLPPSLASLAILFDAAFARAIAKSPELLHSNRTVLATPSSWQQPTLSYYGGNPFCVTGANQTYAQPTFGFYDICGAQDQMTLTYSAHSLSFALLGASTSASSILLSPQELCDHSPDCVGDLVAATSFVAGSKDFAALTPLSAIAANVLSTLQVEVMQFAMVNGSDPILLHQMLMEWGVFGWVHLYDWAIGTREVVKFEGDVGSMTLISTAVPPIGFDAMALEVPRSTCNYLLYIAIYSTAVLGFVAAFALLRCFWIEFRIAGRNLFFFNRVAAFVWVGRPVFLVRGVTAIILLSTAPMTLTPRHGWTGLAFETRSFLETAVLTGEVAWLSYVLVDILLIIFPENAPQYAPLSAALAWVGILLYSMLNPVSPTASLDRTCASVNFDCQLICESGRLEIGSWVRTETLVAITVGCILVAIPLVYMCRRVARIAPWSGLEHEVKPTVIPAAGEAFLNLRVLTLENSVNWCMDHAMCTLCGLIPFEVNGSNYVFDIKLWVVWKKKQQTPEKHATEHQRTDSTLHMRSPSLSMRARPIAAAILLAPLTEAASETNSVVFISVSGQNLANDFFWPGFNSTGIDAFLGNWFNTQLFYATLPMTWRLDDVGFADALLYNGSTTLVMSQSLYNNVIYMETLANDLGAAIAGLRMTPPSTLPYVFTSFCYLDFERRWAMANSATRQSRCAAYHTNGAVYLEAFCGRHGLALQ
;
A
#
# COMPACT_ATOMS: atom_id res chain seq x y z
N MET A 1 13.90 75.36 -45.59
CA MET A 1 14.84 76.33 -46.17
C MET A 1 16.08 75.58 -46.62
N THR A 2 16.03 75.17 -47.88
CA THR A 2 17.15 74.68 -48.67
C THR A 2 18.09 75.84 -49.02
N SER A 3 19.39 75.67 -48.84
CA SER A 3 20.37 76.36 -49.70
C SER A 3 21.62 75.53 -49.86
N VAL A 4 21.94 75.32 -51.12
CA VAL A 4 22.92 74.42 -51.71
C VAL A 4 23.94 75.30 -52.45
N GLN A 5 25.24 74.98 -52.28
CA GLN A 5 26.36 75.13 -53.25
C GLN A 5 26.92 76.53 -53.64
N PRO A 6 28.07 76.65 -54.39
CA PRO A 6 29.18 75.71 -54.71
C PRO A 6 30.61 76.38 -54.76
N MET A 7 31.59 75.66 -55.35
CA MET A 7 32.86 76.08 -56.03
C MET A 7 34.17 75.91 -55.23
N THR A 8 34.98 74.85 -55.45
CA THR A 8 35.88 74.45 -56.58
C THR A 8 37.35 74.81 -56.34
N ALA A 9 38.16 73.74 -56.22
CA ALA A 9 39.49 73.48 -56.74
C ALA A 9 40.66 74.45 -56.46
N LEU A 10 41.71 73.91 -55.82
CA LEU A 10 43.12 74.11 -56.21
C LEU A 10 44.03 73.00 -55.61
N VAL A 11 44.45 72.11 -56.51
CA VAL A 11 45.77 71.46 -56.69
C VAL A 11 46.68 71.24 -55.47
N ALA A 12 46.95 69.94 -55.26
CA ALA A 12 48.19 69.26 -54.87
C ALA A 12 49.20 69.98 -53.95
N ASP A 13 49.41 69.37 -52.78
CA ASP A 13 50.76 69.20 -52.23
C ASP A 13 50.90 67.80 -51.62
N SER A 14 51.87 67.07 -52.14
CA SER A 14 52.32 65.77 -51.67
C SER A 14 53.34 65.98 -50.55
N THR A 15 53.12 65.41 -49.36
CA THR A 15 54.17 64.88 -48.48
C THR A 15 53.56 64.05 -47.34
N PRO A 16 54.30 63.06 -46.82
CA PRO A 16 53.73 61.82 -46.32
C PRO A 16 53.31 61.90 -44.85
N PHE A 17 52.15 61.33 -44.53
CA PHE A 17 51.77 61.07 -43.14
C PHE A 17 52.76 60.08 -42.52
N THR A 18 53.48 60.59 -41.54
CA THR A 18 54.36 59.88 -40.63
C THR A 18 53.77 58.56 -40.15
N ALA A 19 54.51 57.47 -40.41
CA ALA A 19 54.33 56.18 -39.77
C ALA A 19 54.35 56.36 -38.24
N ARG A 20 53.18 56.24 -37.60
CA ARG A 20 53.11 56.09 -36.14
C ARG A 20 53.52 54.67 -35.81
N ARG A 21 54.68 54.58 -35.15
CA ARG A 21 55.25 53.38 -34.54
C ARG A 21 54.19 52.55 -33.83
N ALA A 22 54.16 51.26 -34.16
CA ALA A 22 53.57 50.22 -33.32
C ALA A 22 54.22 50.30 -31.94
N THR A 23 53.48 50.82 -30.97
CA THR A 23 53.83 50.69 -29.55
C THR A 23 53.35 49.32 -29.14
N THR A 24 54.29 48.44 -28.81
CA THR A 24 54.07 47.17 -28.14
C THR A 24 53.23 47.42 -26.90
N MET A 25 51.93 47.08 -26.96
CA MET A 25 51.07 47.05 -25.79
C MET A 25 51.41 45.78 -25.02
N THR A 26 52.26 45.93 -24.01
CA THR A 26 52.44 44.94 -22.96
C THR A 26 51.08 44.67 -22.34
N VAL A 27 50.56 43.46 -22.57
CA VAL A 27 49.46 42.92 -21.77
C VAL A 27 49.94 42.96 -20.33
N TYR A 28 49.34 43.81 -19.49
CA TYR A 28 49.59 43.77 -18.06
C TYR A 28 49.10 42.41 -17.58
N GLN A 29 50.06 41.51 -17.49
CA GLN A 29 50.01 40.28 -16.76
C GLN A 29 49.46 40.60 -15.36
N ASP A 30 48.23 40.19 -15.06
CA ASP A 30 47.89 39.77 -13.69
C ASP A 30 48.53 38.41 -13.37
N THR A 31 49.43 37.92 -14.23
CA THR A 31 50.25 36.74 -13.95
C THR A 31 51.44 37.18 -13.09
N GLY A 32 51.28 37.05 -11.77
CA GLY A 32 52.37 37.26 -10.81
C GLY A 32 51.97 37.85 -9.47
N THR A 33 50.76 38.39 -9.32
CA THR A 33 50.29 38.85 -8.01
C THR A 33 49.83 37.64 -7.18
N ILE A 34 50.24 37.58 -5.90
CA ILE A 34 49.80 36.53 -4.96
C ILE A 34 48.27 36.36 -4.98
N VAL A 35 47.54 37.46 -5.20
CA VAL A 35 46.09 37.51 -5.29
C VAL A 35 45.53 36.69 -6.46
N SER A 36 46.14 36.72 -7.66
CA SER A 36 45.62 35.94 -8.80
C SER A 36 45.82 34.45 -8.64
N VAL A 37 46.95 34.04 -8.05
CA VAL A 37 47.22 32.64 -7.67
C VAL A 37 46.25 32.16 -6.59
N ILE A 38 45.96 32.98 -5.58
CA ILE A 38 44.95 32.67 -4.55
C ILE A 38 43.57 32.47 -5.18
N TRP A 39 43.13 33.34 -6.10
CA TRP A 39 41.85 33.18 -6.78
C TRP A 39 41.78 31.94 -7.67
N ALA A 40 42.88 31.58 -8.35
CA ALA A 40 42.96 30.37 -9.16
C ALA A 40 42.90 29.09 -8.30
N LEU A 41 43.65 29.06 -7.18
CA LEU A 41 43.60 27.95 -6.22
C LEU A 41 42.24 27.83 -5.55
N ALA A 42 41.63 28.95 -5.15
CA ALA A 42 40.29 28.96 -4.57
C ALA A 42 39.21 28.50 -5.57
N GLY A 43 39.34 28.90 -6.84
CA GLY A 43 38.46 28.42 -7.92
C GLY A 43 38.63 26.93 -8.21
N ALA A 44 39.86 26.41 -8.14
CA ALA A 44 40.13 24.98 -8.28
C ALA A 44 39.57 24.17 -7.10
N LEU A 45 39.74 24.66 -5.87
CA LEU A 45 39.13 24.08 -4.67
C LEU A 45 37.59 24.11 -4.75
N TYR A 46 37.00 25.17 -5.29
CA TYR A 46 35.57 25.24 -5.53
C TYR A 46 35.09 24.18 -6.54
N LEU A 47 35.81 23.96 -7.65
CA LEU A 47 35.48 22.91 -8.62
C LEU A 47 35.55 21.50 -8.02
N VAL A 48 36.58 21.22 -7.20
CA VAL A 48 36.69 19.94 -6.50
C VAL A 48 35.55 19.81 -5.48
N GLY A 49 35.33 20.84 -4.66
CA GLY A 49 34.29 20.85 -3.65
C GLY A 49 32.89 20.66 -4.23
N THR A 50 32.52 21.42 -5.26
CA THR A 50 31.19 21.27 -5.90
C THR A 50 31.02 19.92 -6.59
N SER A 51 32.08 19.29 -7.09
CA SER A 51 32.02 17.95 -7.67
C SER A 51 31.83 16.89 -6.59
N VAL A 52 32.57 16.98 -5.48
CA VAL A 52 32.43 16.07 -4.33
C VAL A 52 31.05 16.19 -3.70
N LEU A 53 30.53 17.40 -3.49
CA LEU A 53 29.18 17.62 -2.96
C LEU A 53 28.10 17.07 -3.90
N SER A 54 28.29 17.19 -5.22
CA SER A 54 27.38 16.64 -6.22
C SER A 54 27.37 15.10 -6.24
N ILE A 55 28.50 14.45 -5.96
CA ILE A 55 28.59 13.00 -5.75
C ILE A 55 27.91 12.60 -4.43
N TYR A 56 28.18 13.34 -3.36
CA TYR A 56 27.56 13.10 -2.05
C TYR A 56 26.03 13.29 -2.09
N PHE A 57 25.51 14.23 -2.89
CA PHE A 57 24.08 14.34 -3.12
C PHE A 57 23.48 13.08 -3.75
N VAL A 58 24.15 12.48 -4.75
CA VAL A 58 23.68 11.24 -5.37
C VAL A 58 23.67 10.09 -4.36
N ASP A 59 24.65 10.04 -3.46
CA ASP A 59 24.69 9.08 -2.35
C ASP A 59 23.52 9.27 -1.36
N LEU A 60 23.23 10.52 -0.98
CA LEU A 60 22.06 10.85 -0.13
C LEU A 60 20.73 10.56 -0.81
N LEU A 61 20.67 10.71 -2.13
CA LEU A 61 19.48 10.51 -2.94
C LEU A 61 19.13 9.03 -3.09
N GLY A 62 20.15 8.17 -3.24
CA GLY A 62 20.01 6.75 -3.57
C GLY A 62 18.95 6.00 -2.74
N PRO A 63 19.01 6.02 -1.40
CA PRO A 63 18.07 5.27 -0.55
C PRO A 63 16.59 5.65 -0.78
N SER A 64 16.30 6.94 -0.98
CA SER A 64 14.94 7.44 -1.15
C SER A 64 14.39 7.25 -2.56
N MET A 65 15.26 7.02 -3.55
CA MET A 65 14.86 6.79 -4.95
C MET A 65 14.68 5.31 -5.30
N THR A 66 14.49 4.45 -4.30
CA THR A 66 14.24 3.02 -4.52
C THR A 66 12.78 2.72 -4.88
N ASN A 67 11.86 3.65 -4.61
CA ASN A 67 10.41 3.55 -4.81
C ASN A 67 9.79 4.93 -5.01
N ASP A 68 8.65 4.99 -5.70
CA ASP A 68 7.96 6.23 -6.10
C ASP A 68 7.21 6.93 -4.95
N LEU A 69 7.23 6.36 -3.74
CA LEU A 69 6.80 7.03 -2.50
C LEU A 69 7.87 8.00 -1.96
N PHE A 70 9.08 7.98 -2.53
CA PHE A 70 10.26 8.69 -2.04
C PHE A 70 10.69 8.32 -0.63
N TRP A 71 10.27 7.14 -0.15
CA TRP A 71 10.51 6.69 1.22
C TRP A 71 11.74 5.78 1.26
N ALA A 72 12.82 6.27 1.90
CA ALA A 72 14.04 5.50 2.08
C ALA A 72 13.81 4.13 2.74
N GLY A 73 14.28 3.05 2.10
CA GLY A 73 14.19 1.70 2.65
C GLY A 73 12.77 1.11 2.65
N PHE A 74 11.81 1.69 1.93
CA PHE A 74 10.49 1.10 1.77
C PHE A 74 10.57 -0.14 0.87
N ASN A 75 10.53 -1.31 1.49
CA ASN A 75 10.50 -2.61 0.83
C ASN A 75 9.16 -3.32 1.10
N THR A 76 8.86 -4.30 0.26
CA THR A 76 7.56 -5.00 0.27
C THR A 76 7.42 -5.94 1.46
N THR A 77 8.50 -6.64 1.84
CA THR A 77 8.46 -7.62 2.95
C THR A 77 8.68 -6.99 4.33
N GLY A 78 9.31 -5.81 4.40
CA GLY A 78 9.63 -5.16 5.67
C GLY A 78 8.68 -4.01 5.98
N THR A 79 8.93 -2.85 5.38
CA THR A 79 8.23 -1.60 5.69
C THR A 79 6.76 -1.63 5.27
N GLN A 80 6.42 -2.17 4.09
CA GLN A 80 5.02 -2.31 3.67
C GLN A 80 4.24 -3.24 4.61
N SER A 81 4.79 -4.42 4.94
CA SER A 81 4.17 -5.34 5.90
C SER A 81 4.04 -4.72 7.30
N PHE A 82 5.04 -3.98 7.78
CA PHE A 82 4.96 -3.27 9.06
C PHE A 82 3.84 -2.22 9.06
N VAL A 83 3.74 -1.41 7.99
CA VAL A 83 2.68 -0.41 7.86
C VAL A 83 1.32 -1.11 7.86
N ALA A 84 1.17 -2.21 7.13
CA ALA A 84 -0.05 -3.00 7.12
C ALA A 84 -0.42 -3.53 8.51
N ASP A 85 0.53 -4.11 9.27
CA ASP A 85 0.31 -4.57 10.63
C ASP A 85 -0.05 -3.42 11.59
N ALA A 86 0.60 -2.25 11.46
CA ALA A 86 0.30 -1.07 12.27
C ALA A 86 -1.13 -0.56 12.04
N PHE A 87 -1.55 -0.46 10.77
CA PHE A 87 -2.93 -0.11 10.43
C PHE A 87 -3.91 -1.20 10.87
N ASN A 88 -3.60 -2.49 10.69
CA ASN A 88 -4.44 -3.58 11.13
C ASN A 88 -4.66 -3.57 12.65
N ARG A 89 -3.60 -3.36 13.45
CA ARG A 89 -3.70 -3.24 14.90
C ARG A 89 -4.61 -2.09 15.31
N ALA A 90 -4.49 -0.95 14.65
CA ALA A 90 -5.31 0.22 14.95
C ALA A 90 -6.78 0.02 14.52
N LEU A 91 -7.02 -0.54 13.33
CA LEU A 91 -8.35 -0.80 12.76
C LEU A 91 -9.19 -1.79 13.58
N THR A 92 -8.56 -2.78 14.23
CA THR A 92 -9.27 -3.72 15.13
C THR A 92 -9.92 -3.01 16.32
N SER A 93 -9.41 -1.83 16.68
CA SER A 93 -9.82 -1.08 17.86
C SER A 93 -10.49 0.26 17.56
N ALA A 94 -10.42 0.71 16.30
CA ALA A 94 -10.97 1.98 15.88
C ALA A 94 -12.51 1.92 15.84
N THR A 95 -13.16 2.74 16.65
CA THR A 95 -14.54 3.16 16.43
C THR A 95 -14.59 4.04 15.16
N ASN A 96 -15.71 4.10 14.43
CA ASN A 96 -15.94 4.82 13.15
C ASN A 96 -15.67 6.36 13.15
N VAL A 97 -14.83 6.88 14.04
CA VAL A 97 -14.41 8.27 14.12
C VAL A 97 -13.03 8.41 13.47
N SER A 98 -12.85 9.45 12.66
CA SER A 98 -11.53 9.77 12.12
C SER A 98 -10.55 10.06 13.26
N THR A 99 -9.55 9.20 13.42
CA THR A 99 -8.55 9.33 14.49
C THR A 99 -7.15 9.47 13.90
N ALA A 100 -6.39 10.43 14.44
CA ALA A 100 -4.97 10.54 14.16
C ALA A 100 -4.23 9.32 14.74
N LEU A 101 -3.42 8.66 13.90
CA LEU A 101 -2.61 7.51 14.25
C LEU A 101 -1.15 7.95 14.37
N ASP A 102 -0.56 7.84 15.56
CA ASP A 102 0.88 8.04 15.71
C ASP A 102 1.62 6.72 15.49
N LEU A 103 2.15 6.51 14.28
CA LEU A 103 2.95 5.33 13.92
C LEU A 103 4.22 5.16 14.76
N ARG A 104 4.60 6.15 15.57
CA ARG A 104 5.75 6.10 16.50
C ARG A 104 5.35 5.65 17.90
N SER A 105 4.06 5.43 18.14
CA SER A 105 3.57 4.98 19.44
C SER A 105 4.28 3.69 19.86
N PRO A 106 4.79 3.59 21.10
CA PRO A 106 5.35 2.34 21.63
C PRO A 106 4.41 1.14 21.49
N GLY A 107 3.09 1.36 21.45
CA GLY A 107 2.10 0.30 21.27
C GLY A 107 2.00 -0.26 19.84
N LEU A 108 2.70 0.34 18.86
CA LEU A 108 2.78 -0.16 17.47
C LEU A 108 4.14 -0.78 17.15
N PHE A 109 4.87 -1.17 18.19
CA PHE A 109 6.05 -2.01 18.02
C PHE A 109 5.56 -3.46 17.97
N PHE A 110 6.14 -4.27 17.10
CA PHE A 110 5.79 -5.69 16.97
C PHE A 110 6.98 -6.59 17.27
N ASN A 111 6.75 -7.74 17.91
CA ASN A 111 7.76 -8.78 18.16
C ASN A 111 7.99 -9.67 16.92
N SER A 112 7.92 -9.06 15.74
CA SER A 112 8.07 -9.73 14.44
C SER A 112 9.35 -9.26 13.75
N ASP A 113 10.00 -10.19 13.04
CA ASP A 113 11.19 -9.90 12.25
C ASP A 113 10.81 -9.46 10.83
N TYR A 114 10.79 -8.14 10.60
CA TYR A 114 10.53 -7.53 9.29
C TYR A 114 11.78 -7.46 8.39
N SER A 115 12.91 -8.01 8.82
CA SER A 115 14.11 -8.11 7.99
C SER A 115 14.11 -9.34 7.06
N SER A 116 13.19 -10.28 7.30
CA SER A 116 13.05 -11.49 6.50
C SER A 116 12.69 -11.18 5.03
N SER A 117 13.23 -11.99 4.11
CA SER A 117 12.86 -11.97 2.70
C SER A 117 11.49 -12.61 2.42
N VAL A 118 10.91 -13.27 3.41
CA VAL A 118 9.56 -13.85 3.37
C VAL A 118 8.85 -13.39 4.64
N ASN A 119 7.92 -12.46 4.50
CA ASN A 119 7.13 -11.93 5.61
C ASN A 119 5.70 -11.71 5.14
N GLN A 120 4.75 -12.16 5.96
CA GLN A 120 3.32 -12.12 5.65
C GLN A 120 2.60 -11.22 6.63
N VAL A 121 1.65 -10.45 6.12
CA VAL A 121 0.77 -9.64 6.95
C VAL A 121 -0.33 -10.54 7.48
N GLY A 122 -0.49 -10.60 8.80
CA GLY A 122 -1.48 -11.44 9.46
C GLY A 122 -2.85 -10.76 9.50
N VAL A 123 -3.89 -11.41 8.98
CA VAL A 123 -5.26 -10.90 9.03
C VAL A 123 -6.15 -11.84 9.84
N ASN A 124 -6.79 -11.29 10.87
CA ASN A 124 -7.76 -12.04 11.66
C ASN A 124 -9.08 -12.19 10.88
N PRO A 125 -9.55 -13.42 10.60
CA PRO A 125 -10.75 -13.62 9.79
C PRO A 125 -12.05 -13.15 10.47
N SER A 126 -12.06 -13.02 11.80
CA SER A 126 -13.18 -12.43 12.58
C SER A 126 -13.39 -10.95 12.29
N TYR A 127 -12.35 -10.23 11.83
CA TYR A 127 -12.41 -8.80 11.54
C TYR A 127 -13.55 -8.47 10.57
N ILE A 128 -13.72 -9.28 9.53
CA ILE A 128 -14.73 -9.08 8.48
C ILE A 128 -16.14 -9.03 9.09
N ARG A 129 -16.45 -9.95 10.02
CA ARG A 129 -17.73 -10.00 10.72
C ARG A 129 -17.93 -8.80 11.65
N SER A 130 -16.86 -8.38 12.34
CA SER A 130 -16.91 -7.17 13.16
C SER A 130 -17.19 -5.89 12.36
N VAL A 131 -16.74 -5.82 11.09
CA VAL A 131 -17.01 -4.68 10.21
C VAL A 131 -18.45 -4.70 9.72
N LEU A 132 -18.97 -5.88 9.32
CA LEU A 132 -20.35 -6.03 8.86
C LEU A 132 -21.38 -5.55 9.89
N ASP A 133 -21.13 -5.81 11.17
CA ASP A 133 -21.99 -5.36 12.28
C ASP A 133 -22.06 -3.83 12.43
N THR A 134 -21.09 -3.11 11.88
CA THR A 134 -21.01 -1.64 11.98
C THR A 134 -21.52 -0.90 10.74
N MET A 135 -22.11 -1.63 9.78
CA MET A 135 -22.64 -1.05 8.55
C MET A 135 -23.83 -0.11 8.81
N THR A 136 -23.86 0.97 8.05
CA THR A 136 -24.97 1.93 8.02
C THR A 136 -26.12 1.43 7.15
N LEU A 137 -27.33 1.99 7.35
CA LEU A 137 -28.47 1.67 6.48
C LEU A 137 -28.22 2.02 5.00
N HIS A 138 -27.46 3.07 4.71
CA HIS A 138 -27.11 3.44 3.34
C HIS A 138 -26.22 2.38 2.67
N GLU A 139 -25.25 1.85 3.41
CA GLU A 139 -24.40 0.75 2.93
C GLU A 139 -25.22 -0.53 2.76
N ALA A 140 -26.17 -0.82 3.66
CA ALA A 140 -27.07 -1.96 3.54
C ALA A 140 -27.96 -1.88 2.29
N VAL A 141 -28.63 -0.74 2.04
CA VAL A 141 -29.47 -0.57 0.84
C VAL A 141 -28.64 -0.70 -0.45
N ARG A 142 -27.43 -0.12 -0.48
CA ARG A 142 -26.50 -0.29 -1.62
C ARG A 142 -26.09 -1.76 -1.79
N GLY A 143 -25.81 -2.44 -0.69
CA GLY A 143 -25.51 -3.87 -0.64
C GLY A 143 -26.64 -4.70 -1.25
N LEU A 144 -27.89 -4.51 -0.82
CA LEU A 144 -29.06 -5.27 -1.31
C LEU A 144 -29.25 -5.13 -2.80
N ARG A 145 -29.08 -3.92 -3.33
CA ARG A 145 -29.19 -3.63 -4.77
C ARG A 145 -28.04 -4.21 -5.59
N ALA A 146 -26.92 -4.53 -4.96
CA ALA A 146 -25.75 -5.14 -5.59
C ALA A 146 -25.68 -6.66 -5.40
N VAL A 147 -26.60 -7.27 -4.65
CA VAL A 147 -26.67 -8.72 -4.44
C VAL A 147 -27.06 -9.43 -5.72
N THR A 148 -26.37 -10.53 -6.05
CA THR A 148 -26.81 -11.43 -7.10
C THR A 148 -28.08 -12.19 -6.67
N MET A 149 -29.01 -12.43 -7.60
CA MET A 149 -30.29 -13.05 -7.22
C MET A 149 -30.15 -14.44 -6.62
N GLU A 150 -29.16 -15.22 -7.06
CA GLU A 150 -28.85 -16.51 -6.45
C GLU A 150 -28.50 -16.36 -4.96
N TYR A 151 -27.77 -15.29 -4.60
CA TYR A 151 -27.32 -15.05 -3.24
C TYR A 151 -28.39 -14.42 -2.33
N ALA A 152 -29.38 -13.73 -2.88
CA ALA A 152 -30.44 -13.07 -2.10
C ALA A 152 -31.17 -14.04 -1.15
N LEU A 153 -31.34 -15.30 -1.55
CA LEU A 153 -31.97 -16.36 -0.75
C LEU A 153 -31.07 -16.94 0.36
N TRP A 154 -29.76 -16.68 0.27
CA TRP A 154 -28.73 -17.17 1.19
C TRP A 154 -28.25 -16.10 2.17
N LEU A 155 -28.87 -14.91 2.17
CA LEU A 155 -28.54 -13.88 3.13
C LEU A 155 -28.60 -14.45 4.56
N PRO A 156 -27.59 -14.19 5.41
CA PRO A 156 -27.52 -14.69 6.78
C PRO A 156 -28.61 -14.09 7.70
N THR A 157 -29.88 -14.35 7.42
CA THR A 157 -31.01 -13.83 8.16
C THR A 157 -32.09 -14.90 8.33
N GLN A 158 -32.89 -14.73 9.37
CA GLN A 158 -34.09 -15.52 9.59
C GLN A 158 -35.26 -14.54 9.68
N ASN A 159 -36.07 -14.49 8.64
CA ASN A 159 -37.16 -13.53 8.53
C ASN A 159 -38.21 -13.79 9.63
N CYS A 160 -38.74 -12.71 10.21
CA CYS A 160 -39.85 -12.77 11.17
C CYS A 160 -41.15 -12.24 10.58
N TRP A 161 -41.07 -11.40 9.54
CA TRP A 161 -42.24 -10.86 8.83
C TRP A 161 -42.01 -10.81 7.32
N VAL A 162 -43.10 -10.95 6.57
CA VAL A 162 -43.09 -10.70 5.12
C VAL A 162 -43.01 -9.20 4.85
N ASP A 163 -43.83 -8.40 5.55
CA ASP A 163 -44.07 -6.98 5.31
C ASP A 163 -43.64 -6.09 6.47
N MET A 164 -43.36 -4.82 6.20
CA MET A 164 -42.95 -3.85 7.23
C MET A 164 -44.08 -3.46 8.20
N ASP A 165 -45.35 -3.64 7.80
CA ASP A 165 -46.54 -3.46 8.66
C ASP A 165 -46.77 -4.64 9.62
N ARG A 166 -45.96 -5.71 9.53
CA ARG A 166 -46.01 -6.90 10.40
C ARG A 166 -47.34 -7.66 10.32
N ARG A 167 -48.01 -7.66 9.16
CA ARG A 167 -49.29 -8.35 8.94
C ARG A 167 -49.10 -9.86 8.82
N TRP A 168 -48.03 -10.29 8.16
CA TRP A 168 -47.75 -11.69 7.89
C TRP A 168 -46.48 -12.15 8.62
N GLU A 169 -46.65 -13.04 9.60
CA GLU A 169 -45.58 -13.58 10.44
C GLU A 169 -44.91 -14.80 9.78
N LEU A 170 -43.58 -14.90 9.92
CA LEU A 170 -42.75 -15.94 9.29
C LEU A 170 -41.88 -16.75 10.26
N ALA A 171 -41.70 -16.33 11.52
CA ALA A 171 -40.79 -17.05 12.41
C ALA A 171 -41.28 -18.48 12.70
N HIS A 172 -40.36 -19.44 12.71
CA HIS A 172 -40.65 -20.88 12.80
C HIS A 172 -41.47 -21.25 14.05
N THR A 173 -41.23 -20.57 15.17
CA THR A 173 -41.92 -20.79 16.45
C THR A 173 -42.59 -19.51 16.97
N LEU A 174 -43.66 -19.67 17.77
CA LEU A 174 -44.38 -18.54 18.39
C LEU A 174 -43.47 -17.74 19.32
N ARG A 175 -42.57 -18.45 20.03
CA ARG A 175 -41.65 -17.83 20.97
C ARG A 175 -40.59 -17.02 20.24
N ARG A 176 -40.06 -17.51 19.12
CA ARG A 176 -39.19 -16.71 18.26
C ARG A 176 -39.92 -15.49 17.69
N GLN A 177 -41.16 -15.64 17.23
CA GLN A 177 -41.95 -14.51 16.73
C GLN A 177 -42.11 -13.41 17.79
N ALA A 178 -42.44 -13.80 19.03
CA ALA A 178 -42.53 -12.87 20.16
C ALA A 178 -41.18 -12.22 20.50
N ARG A 179 -40.07 -12.99 20.40
CA ARG A 179 -38.70 -12.49 20.57
C ARG A 179 -38.34 -11.46 19.50
N CYS A 180 -38.62 -11.72 18.21
CA CYS A 180 -38.43 -10.75 17.14
C CYS A 180 -39.21 -9.46 17.40
N ALA A 181 -40.49 -9.57 17.82
CA ALA A 181 -41.32 -8.41 18.13
C ALA A 181 -40.75 -7.55 19.28
N ALA A 182 -40.10 -8.19 20.25
CA ALA A 182 -39.49 -7.52 21.40
C ALA A 182 -38.10 -6.93 21.11
N LEU A 183 -37.27 -7.59 20.30
CA LEU A 183 -35.84 -7.27 20.14
C LEU A 183 -35.43 -6.79 18.75
N ASP A 184 -36.18 -7.12 17.69
CA ASP A 184 -35.79 -6.89 16.28
C ASP A 184 -36.82 -6.12 15.46
N GLY A 185 -37.82 -5.53 16.11
CA GLY A 185 -38.78 -4.66 15.44
C GLY A 185 -38.15 -3.43 14.76
N ASP A 186 -36.90 -3.09 15.10
CA ASP A 186 -36.10 -2.01 14.50
C ASP A 186 -35.05 -2.51 13.47
N ASN A 187 -34.95 -3.82 13.25
CA ASN A 187 -33.98 -4.44 12.36
C ASN A 187 -34.58 -4.72 10.99
N ALA A 188 -34.20 -3.98 9.96
CA ALA A 188 -34.69 -4.20 8.60
C ALA A 188 -34.37 -5.60 8.05
N ALA A 189 -33.33 -6.28 8.54
CA ALA A 189 -32.91 -7.59 8.03
C ALA A 189 -33.91 -8.72 8.30
N VAL A 190 -34.81 -8.58 9.29
CA VAL A 190 -35.83 -9.62 9.58
C VAL A 190 -37.12 -9.43 8.78
N TYR A 191 -37.22 -8.36 7.98
CA TYR A 191 -38.37 -8.04 7.12
C TYR A 191 -38.06 -8.44 5.69
N LEU A 192 -38.84 -9.37 5.13
CA LEU A 192 -38.60 -9.82 3.76
C LEU A 192 -38.84 -8.69 2.73
N GLU A 193 -39.78 -7.78 2.99
CA GLU A 193 -40.03 -6.59 2.17
C GLU A 193 -38.77 -5.74 1.97
N ALA A 194 -37.89 -5.61 2.97
CA ALA A 194 -36.66 -4.83 2.84
C ALA A 194 -35.74 -5.41 1.73
N LEU A 195 -35.66 -6.74 1.64
CA LEU A 195 -34.96 -7.44 0.56
C LEU A 195 -35.70 -7.27 -0.78
N LEU A 196 -36.99 -7.60 -0.81
CA LEU A 196 -37.79 -7.65 -2.05
C LEU A 196 -37.89 -6.29 -2.76
N ARG A 197 -37.89 -5.18 -2.02
CA ARG A 197 -37.90 -3.83 -2.59
C ARG A 197 -36.58 -3.41 -3.22
N ASN A 198 -35.48 -4.11 -2.92
CA ASN A 198 -34.13 -3.75 -3.35
C ASN A 198 -33.53 -4.74 -4.36
N VAL A 199 -34.26 -5.79 -4.73
CA VAL A 199 -33.87 -6.75 -5.76
C VAL A 199 -34.71 -6.58 -7.02
N ASP A 200 -34.19 -7.04 -8.16
CA ASP A 200 -34.92 -7.02 -9.42
C ASP A 200 -36.07 -8.04 -9.38
N ALA A 201 -37.31 -7.55 -9.56
CA ALA A 201 -38.51 -8.38 -9.40
C ALA A 201 -38.63 -9.47 -10.47
N ASP A 202 -38.24 -9.19 -11.71
CA ASP A 202 -38.30 -10.17 -12.81
C ASP A 202 -37.26 -11.28 -12.58
N ASN A 203 -36.06 -10.91 -12.15
CA ASN A 203 -34.98 -11.84 -11.86
C ASN A 203 -35.29 -12.69 -10.60
N TRP A 204 -35.89 -12.08 -9.56
CA TRP A 204 -36.42 -12.81 -8.40
C TRP A 204 -37.48 -13.83 -8.79
N ALA A 205 -38.46 -13.44 -9.62
CA ALA A 205 -39.50 -14.33 -10.11
C ALA A 205 -38.92 -15.52 -10.91
N SER A 206 -37.86 -15.29 -11.69
CA SER A 206 -37.18 -16.36 -12.44
C SER A 206 -36.38 -17.32 -11.55
N THR A 207 -35.86 -16.83 -10.42
CA THR A 207 -34.96 -17.59 -9.53
C THR A 207 -35.73 -18.34 -8.44
N ALA A 208 -36.59 -17.64 -7.70
CA ALA A 208 -37.29 -18.17 -6.53
C ALA A 208 -38.77 -18.46 -6.79
N GLY A 209 -39.32 -18.02 -7.94
CA GLY A 209 -40.75 -17.78 -8.13
C GLY A 209 -41.68 -18.93 -7.77
N SER A 210 -41.40 -20.17 -8.17
CA SER A 210 -42.31 -21.30 -7.89
C SER A 210 -42.34 -21.71 -6.41
N GLY A 211 -41.16 -21.80 -5.78
CA GLY A 211 -41.03 -22.10 -4.36
C GLY A 211 -41.56 -20.96 -3.50
N PHE A 212 -41.19 -19.72 -3.82
CA PHE A 212 -41.64 -18.52 -3.15
C PHE A 212 -43.15 -18.32 -3.26
N GLN A 213 -43.74 -18.64 -4.43
CA GLN A 213 -45.18 -18.60 -4.63
C GLN A 213 -45.90 -19.51 -3.64
N THR A 214 -45.48 -20.79 -3.60
CA THR A 214 -46.12 -21.82 -2.77
C THR A 214 -45.91 -21.56 -1.28
N ALA A 215 -44.69 -21.19 -0.88
CA ALA A 215 -44.32 -21.05 0.52
C ALA A 215 -44.89 -19.76 1.15
N ILE A 216 -44.92 -18.65 0.40
CA ILE A 216 -45.21 -17.31 0.95
C ILE A 216 -46.36 -16.61 0.19
N LEU A 217 -46.24 -16.39 -1.12
CA LEU A 217 -47.18 -15.50 -1.82
C LEU A 217 -48.61 -16.03 -1.83
N ASP A 218 -48.83 -17.33 -1.95
CA ASP A 218 -50.19 -17.88 -1.95
C ASP A 218 -50.94 -17.48 -0.66
N ALA A 219 -50.30 -17.58 0.51
CA ALA A 219 -50.90 -17.17 1.77
C ALA A 219 -51.14 -15.65 1.85
N VAL A 220 -50.19 -14.84 1.36
CA VAL A 220 -50.31 -13.37 1.31
C VAL A 220 -51.47 -12.94 0.40
N LEU A 221 -51.62 -13.57 -0.76
CA LEU A 221 -52.65 -13.27 -1.75
C LEU A 221 -54.06 -13.67 -1.31
N HIS A 222 -54.19 -14.55 -0.31
CA HIS A 222 -55.49 -14.84 0.32
C HIS A 222 -55.98 -13.69 1.21
N ASP A 223 -55.10 -12.79 1.63
CA ASP A 223 -55.44 -11.58 2.38
C ASP A 223 -55.91 -10.46 1.43
N ALA A 224 -56.83 -9.61 1.90
CA ALA A 224 -57.43 -8.54 1.10
C ALA A 224 -56.40 -7.48 0.64
N ASP A 225 -55.40 -7.21 1.47
CA ASP A 225 -54.36 -6.21 1.18
C ASP A 225 -53.14 -6.79 0.43
N GLY A 226 -53.05 -8.13 0.33
CA GLY A 226 -51.92 -8.84 -0.28
C GLY A 226 -51.60 -8.42 -1.71
N PRO A 227 -52.57 -8.41 -2.65
CA PRO A 227 -52.31 -8.02 -4.04
C PRO A 227 -51.76 -6.59 -4.18
N ALA A 228 -52.20 -5.66 -3.33
CA ALA A 228 -51.71 -4.28 -3.34
C ALA A 228 -50.26 -4.19 -2.85
N TRP A 229 -49.91 -4.93 -1.79
CA TRP A 229 -48.55 -5.02 -1.27
C TRP A 229 -47.58 -5.62 -2.31
N VAL A 230 -47.96 -6.72 -2.98
CA VAL A 230 -47.13 -7.35 -4.02
C VAL A 230 -46.83 -6.36 -5.15
N ALA A 231 -47.84 -5.63 -5.63
CA ALA A 231 -47.66 -4.64 -6.70
C ALA A 231 -46.78 -3.46 -6.25
N ALA A 232 -46.92 -2.98 -5.02
CA ALA A 232 -46.12 -1.88 -4.47
C ALA A 232 -44.65 -2.28 -4.25
N THR A 233 -44.40 -3.49 -3.75
CA THR A 233 -43.05 -4.02 -3.51
C THR A 233 -42.33 -4.28 -4.83
N ALA A 234 -42.99 -4.89 -5.83
CA ALA A 234 -42.38 -5.19 -7.12
C ALA A 234 -42.10 -3.95 -7.98
N SER A 235 -42.79 -2.83 -7.74
CA SER A 235 -42.60 -1.56 -8.47
C SER A 235 -41.74 -0.54 -7.72
N ALA A 236 -41.11 -0.93 -6.60
CA ALA A 236 -40.27 -0.06 -5.79
C ALA A 236 -38.96 0.29 -6.53
N ALA A 237 -38.95 1.40 -7.27
CA ALA A 237 -37.76 1.95 -7.92
C ALA A 237 -37.42 3.33 -7.31
N THR A 238 -36.73 3.33 -6.17
CA THR A 238 -36.40 4.53 -5.38
C THR A 238 -34.90 4.85 -5.39
N SER A 239 -34.51 6.09 -5.05
CA SER A 239 -33.11 6.38 -4.72
C SER A 239 -32.71 5.70 -3.40
N VAL A 240 -31.41 5.59 -3.12
CA VAL A 240 -30.93 5.02 -1.83
C VAL A 240 -31.44 5.85 -0.65
N ASP A 241 -31.41 7.18 -0.77
CA ASP A 241 -31.82 8.09 0.30
C ASP A 241 -33.33 8.01 0.56
N ASP A 242 -34.14 7.90 -0.50
CA ASP A 242 -35.60 7.73 -0.37
C ASP A 242 -35.95 6.38 0.26
N GLU A 243 -35.21 5.32 -0.06
CA GLU A 243 -35.46 3.99 0.52
C GLU A 243 -35.09 3.94 2.02
N VAL A 244 -33.96 4.53 2.41
CA VAL A 244 -33.60 4.69 3.83
C VAL A 244 -34.63 5.54 4.56
N THR A 245 -35.15 6.59 3.92
CA THR A 245 -36.22 7.42 4.49
C THR A 245 -37.52 6.62 4.65
N TYR A 246 -37.88 5.77 3.67
CA TYR A 246 -39.02 4.87 3.75
C TYR A 246 -38.87 3.90 4.94
N TRP A 247 -37.71 3.24 5.10
CA TRP A 247 -37.43 2.36 6.24
C TRP A 247 -37.57 3.09 7.59
N ALA A 248 -37.14 4.34 7.65
CA ALA A 248 -37.26 5.16 8.85
C ALA A 248 -38.72 5.46 9.23
N THR A 249 -39.66 5.50 8.28
CA THR A 249 -41.10 5.67 8.58
C THR A 249 -41.68 4.49 9.37
N TYR A 250 -41.12 3.30 9.21
CA TYR A 250 -41.44 2.08 9.96
C TYR A 250 -40.55 1.89 11.20
N ASN A 251 -39.77 2.91 11.56
CA ASN A 251 -38.84 2.91 12.70
C ASN A 251 -37.75 1.81 12.60
N LEU A 252 -37.39 1.42 11.38
CA LEU A 252 -36.26 0.53 11.10
C LEU A 252 -34.97 1.35 11.11
N ARG A 253 -34.03 0.99 12.00
CA ARG A 253 -32.83 1.79 12.30
C ARG A 253 -31.52 1.08 12.03
N ARG A 254 -31.55 -0.24 11.93
CA ARG A 254 -30.37 -1.08 11.70
C ARG A 254 -30.68 -2.17 10.70
N PHE A 255 -29.64 -2.71 10.08
CA PHE A 255 -29.69 -3.89 9.23
C PHE A 255 -28.60 -4.83 9.72
N ALA A 256 -28.96 -5.74 10.63
CA ALA A 256 -28.02 -6.65 11.29
C ALA A 256 -28.32 -8.09 10.89
N LEU A 257 -27.31 -8.75 10.33
CA LEU A 257 -27.35 -10.15 9.92
C LEU A 257 -26.98 -11.07 11.10
N HIS A 258 -27.30 -12.35 10.97
CA HIS A 258 -26.90 -13.40 11.90
C HIS A 258 -25.47 -13.85 11.62
N TRP A 259 -24.75 -14.21 12.69
CA TRP A 259 -23.48 -14.91 12.59
C TRP A 259 -23.68 -16.30 11.97
N HIS A 260 -22.77 -16.74 11.13
CA HIS A 260 -22.77 -18.08 10.51
C HIS A 260 -21.37 -18.48 10.08
N ASN A 261 -21.21 -19.73 9.66
CA ASN A 261 -19.97 -20.28 9.12
C ASN A 261 -20.18 -21.10 7.83
N LEU A 262 -21.05 -20.63 6.94
CA LEU A 262 -21.27 -21.24 5.62
C LEU A 262 -20.13 -20.95 4.63
N TRP A 263 -19.54 -19.77 4.72
CA TRP A 263 -18.32 -19.39 4.01
C TRP A 263 -17.50 -18.43 4.87
N GLN A 264 -16.19 -18.41 4.67
CA GLN A 264 -15.39 -17.29 5.10
C GLN A 264 -15.56 -16.14 4.11
N GLY A 265 -16.04 -15.00 4.60
CA GLY A 265 -16.09 -13.77 3.82
C GLY A 265 -14.68 -13.32 3.39
N GLY A 266 -14.59 -12.69 2.22
CA GLY A 266 -13.38 -12.07 1.72
C GLY A 266 -13.31 -10.58 2.08
N ILE A 267 -12.09 -10.04 2.10
CA ILE A 267 -11.87 -8.61 2.32
C ILE A 267 -10.67 -8.12 1.51
N LYS A 268 -10.84 -6.97 0.85
CA LYS A 268 -9.75 -6.17 0.31
C LYS A 268 -9.79 -4.81 0.99
N GLU A 269 -8.84 -4.53 1.86
CA GLU A 269 -8.76 -3.28 2.60
C GLU A 269 -7.45 -2.57 2.28
N THR A 270 -7.54 -1.31 1.86
CA THR A 270 -6.40 -0.51 1.41
C THR A 270 -6.19 0.74 2.25
N VAL A 271 -4.96 1.23 2.25
CA VAL A 271 -4.55 2.51 2.85
C VAL A 271 -3.81 3.32 1.79
N VAL A 272 -4.10 4.62 1.74
CA VAL A 272 -3.47 5.55 0.80
C VAL A 272 -2.17 6.09 1.40
N ILE A 273 -1.07 5.98 0.67
CA ILE A 273 0.19 6.65 0.99
C ILE A 273 0.35 7.86 0.07
N ALA A 274 0.45 9.05 0.68
CA ALA A 274 0.67 10.30 -0.02
C ALA A 274 2.13 10.74 0.10
N ASN A 275 2.76 11.01 -1.04
CA ASN A 275 4.16 11.45 -1.10
C ASN A 275 4.29 12.99 -1.11
N ALA A 276 5.52 13.50 -1.13
CA ALA A 276 5.80 14.94 -1.10
C ALA A 276 5.28 15.74 -2.33
N LEU A 277 4.92 15.06 -3.42
CA LEU A 277 4.31 15.67 -4.60
C LEU A 277 2.77 15.65 -4.56
N GLY A 278 2.18 15.14 -3.48
CA GLY A 278 0.73 14.95 -3.38
C GLY A 278 0.20 13.82 -4.25
N MET A 279 1.08 12.96 -4.80
CA MET A 279 0.66 11.74 -5.48
C MET A 279 0.27 10.69 -4.44
N GLU A 280 -0.80 9.97 -4.75
CA GLU A 280 -1.43 9.01 -3.85
C GLU A 280 -1.34 7.62 -4.44
N GLU A 281 -0.77 6.70 -3.66
CA GLU A 281 -0.64 5.29 -4.01
C GLU A 281 -1.34 4.44 -2.95
N SER A 282 -2.11 3.43 -3.36
CA SER A 282 -2.84 2.57 -2.44
C SER A 282 -2.08 1.27 -2.20
N ILE A 283 -1.85 0.93 -0.93
CA ILE A 283 -1.32 -0.37 -0.52
C ILE A 283 -2.39 -1.21 0.16
N SER A 284 -2.37 -2.52 -0.06
CA SER A 284 -3.28 -3.46 0.62
C SER A 284 -2.79 -3.74 2.04
N VAL A 285 -3.66 -3.48 3.03
CA VAL A 285 -3.40 -3.83 4.44
C VAL A 285 -4.11 -5.11 4.87
N LYS A 286 -5.19 -5.49 4.17
CA LYS A 286 -5.82 -6.82 4.26
C LYS A 286 -6.20 -7.30 2.87
N ASN A 287 -5.89 -8.56 2.57
CA ASN A 287 -6.35 -9.22 1.35
C ASN A 287 -6.63 -10.69 1.63
N LEU A 288 -7.90 -11.02 1.87
CA LEU A 288 -8.37 -12.39 2.05
C LEU A 288 -9.42 -12.72 0.99
N PRO A 289 -9.30 -13.87 0.30
CA PRO A 289 -10.33 -14.32 -0.62
C PRO A 289 -11.54 -14.89 0.14
N ILE A 290 -12.69 -14.90 -0.53
CA ILE A 290 -13.85 -15.71 -0.12
C ILE A 290 -13.50 -17.19 -0.18
N ALA A 291 -13.93 -17.98 0.81
CA ALA A 291 -13.77 -19.44 0.80
C ALA A 291 -15.05 -20.13 1.28
N SER A 292 -15.65 -20.95 0.42
CA SER A 292 -16.83 -21.74 0.79
C SER A 292 -16.45 -22.84 1.79
N ARG A 293 -17.36 -23.13 2.72
CA ARG A 293 -17.25 -24.27 3.64
C ARG A 293 -18.13 -25.44 3.23
N ASP A 294 -19.11 -25.24 2.34
CA ASP A 294 -20.00 -26.28 1.79
C ASP A 294 -20.44 -27.32 2.86
N GLY A 295 -20.02 -28.59 2.72
CA GLY A 295 -20.33 -29.68 3.66
C GLY A 295 -19.71 -29.56 5.06
N THR A 296 -18.98 -28.49 5.34
CA THR A 296 -18.43 -28.15 6.66
C THR A 296 -19.09 -26.93 7.30
N TRP A 297 -20.24 -26.48 6.75
CA TRP A 297 -21.16 -25.58 7.43
C TRP A 297 -21.72 -26.30 8.66
N THR A 298 -21.44 -25.81 9.87
CA THR A 298 -21.89 -26.44 11.13
C THR A 298 -22.95 -25.62 11.86
N SER A 299 -22.97 -24.30 11.62
CA SER A 299 -24.00 -23.40 12.14
C SER A 299 -25.40 -23.63 11.54
N LEU A 300 -25.54 -24.46 10.49
CA LEU A 300 -26.85 -24.80 9.92
C LEU A 300 -27.85 -25.33 10.95
N ASN A 301 -27.34 -25.97 12.02
CA ASN A 301 -28.18 -26.51 13.08
C ASN A 301 -28.95 -25.39 13.79
N CYS A 302 -28.38 -24.19 13.91
CA CYS A 302 -29.08 -23.07 14.54
C CYS A 302 -30.04 -22.38 13.57
N TYR A 303 -29.63 -22.19 12.31
CA TYR A 303 -30.47 -21.70 11.22
C TYR A 303 -29.83 -21.96 9.85
N TRP A 304 -30.64 -22.01 8.79
CA TRP A 304 -30.18 -22.43 7.47
C TRP A 304 -30.61 -21.55 6.27
N ALA A 305 -30.86 -20.27 6.51
CA ALA A 305 -31.28 -19.26 5.52
C ALA A 305 -32.62 -19.54 4.81
N LEU A 306 -33.16 -18.49 4.15
CA LEU A 306 -34.48 -18.50 3.52
C LEU A 306 -34.62 -19.52 2.38
N PHE A 307 -33.52 -19.79 1.66
CA PHE A 307 -33.51 -20.81 0.60
C PHE A 307 -34.00 -22.17 1.13
N ASN A 308 -33.46 -22.62 2.26
CA ASN A 308 -33.83 -23.90 2.85
C ASN A 308 -35.22 -23.87 3.48
N ASP A 309 -35.68 -22.72 3.99
CA ASP A 309 -37.05 -22.57 4.49
C ASP A 309 -38.07 -22.77 3.37
N ILE A 310 -37.86 -22.16 2.20
CA ILE A 310 -38.73 -22.31 1.02
C ILE A 310 -38.73 -23.75 0.52
N TRP A 311 -37.55 -24.38 0.45
CA TRP A 311 -37.42 -25.78 0.06
C TRP A 311 -38.12 -26.73 1.04
N ALA A 312 -37.90 -26.56 2.35
CA ALA A 312 -38.49 -27.39 3.39
C ALA A 312 -40.02 -27.20 3.46
N ALA A 313 -40.51 -25.99 3.27
CA ALA A 313 -41.94 -25.70 3.14
C ALA A 313 -42.58 -26.47 1.98
N GLY A 314 -41.91 -26.52 0.82
CA GLY A 314 -42.33 -27.32 -0.33
C GLY A 314 -42.33 -28.83 -0.05
N LEU A 315 -41.33 -29.33 0.68
CA LEU A 315 -41.23 -30.75 1.06
C LEU A 315 -42.33 -31.16 2.06
N LEU A 316 -42.65 -30.30 3.01
CA LEU A 316 -43.71 -30.50 4.00
C LEU A 316 -45.11 -30.11 3.47
N ASN A 317 -45.18 -29.52 2.27
CA ASN A 317 -46.38 -28.97 1.65
C ASN A 317 -47.16 -28.03 2.60
N THR A 318 -46.42 -27.14 3.28
CA THR A 318 -46.95 -26.15 4.23
C THR A 318 -46.59 -24.74 3.80
N SER A 319 -47.40 -23.75 4.19
CA SER A 319 -47.00 -22.35 4.06
C SER A 319 -46.05 -21.95 5.19
N LEU A 320 -45.10 -21.08 4.89
CA LEU A 320 -44.25 -20.40 5.89
C LEU A 320 -44.99 -19.26 6.59
N VAL A 321 -45.95 -18.63 5.90
CA VAL A 321 -46.77 -17.57 6.48
C VAL A 321 -47.73 -18.20 7.47
N ARG A 322 -47.62 -17.76 8.72
CA ARG A 322 -48.39 -18.33 9.80
C ARG A 322 -49.85 -17.91 9.70
N THR A 323 -50.76 -18.87 9.84
CA THR A 323 -52.20 -18.62 9.92
C THR A 323 -52.73 -19.11 11.26
N ASN A 324 -53.41 -18.24 12.01
CA ASN A 324 -53.95 -18.54 13.34
C ASN A 324 -52.93 -19.15 14.34
N GLY A 325 -51.66 -18.74 14.26
CA GLY A 325 -50.61 -19.20 15.18
C GLY A 325 -49.99 -20.57 14.85
N SER A 326 -50.15 -21.09 13.64
CA SER A 326 -49.48 -22.33 13.18
C SER A 326 -47.95 -22.30 13.33
N GLU A 327 -47.34 -23.35 13.85
CA GLU A 327 -45.87 -23.53 13.93
C GLU A 327 -45.39 -24.57 12.91
N VAL A 328 -44.16 -24.41 12.43
CA VAL A 328 -43.51 -25.37 11.52
C VAL A 328 -42.28 -25.94 12.22
N ASP A 329 -42.27 -27.25 12.41
CA ASP A 329 -41.13 -27.96 12.99
C ASP A 329 -40.18 -28.44 11.88
N PHE A 330 -39.10 -27.69 11.70
CA PHE A 330 -38.06 -28.02 10.73
C PHE A 330 -36.98 -28.98 11.26
N GLU A 331 -36.93 -29.29 12.57
CA GLU A 331 -35.95 -30.25 13.10
C GLU A 331 -36.14 -31.64 12.49
N ILE A 332 -37.39 -31.99 12.16
CA ILE A 332 -37.75 -33.23 11.47
C ILE A 332 -37.09 -33.32 10.09
N VAL A 333 -36.91 -32.20 9.40
CA VAL A 333 -36.33 -32.15 8.05
C VAL A 333 -34.80 -32.32 8.11
N VAL A 334 -34.16 -31.73 9.13
CA VAL A 334 -32.71 -31.91 9.39
C VAL A 334 -32.41 -33.33 9.88
N GLY A 335 -33.36 -33.97 10.56
CA GLY A 335 -33.20 -35.31 11.10
C GLY A 335 -32.35 -35.36 12.37
N VAL A 336 -32.43 -34.33 13.22
CA VAL A 336 -31.76 -34.30 14.52
C VAL A 336 -32.39 -35.38 15.42
N ASP A 337 -31.56 -36.23 16.02
CA ASP A 337 -32.02 -37.26 16.95
C ASP A 337 -32.26 -36.65 18.35
N PRO A 338 -33.52 -36.52 18.81
CA PRO A 338 -33.84 -35.91 20.11
C PRO A 338 -33.42 -36.78 21.31
N THR A 339 -32.97 -38.02 21.08
CA THR A 339 -32.50 -38.91 22.15
C THR A 339 -31.04 -38.66 22.53
N LEU A 340 -30.28 -37.94 21.71
CA LEU A 340 -28.89 -37.61 21.98
C LEU A 340 -28.77 -36.62 23.15
N LEU A 341 -27.87 -36.92 24.09
CA LEU A 341 -27.66 -36.10 25.28
C LEU A 341 -27.39 -34.61 24.96
N PRO A 342 -26.48 -34.25 24.03
CA PRO A 342 -26.27 -32.84 23.68
C PRO A 342 -27.54 -32.15 23.18
N VAL A 343 -28.37 -32.83 22.40
CA VAL A 343 -29.64 -32.30 21.88
C VAL A 343 -30.61 -32.03 23.03
N GLN A 344 -30.79 -32.99 23.94
CA GLN A 344 -31.67 -32.83 25.11
C GLN A 344 -31.25 -31.67 26.01
N LEU A 345 -29.95 -31.56 26.30
CA LEU A 345 -29.42 -30.47 27.12
C LEU A 345 -29.59 -29.12 26.41
N TRP A 346 -29.34 -29.07 25.12
CA TRP A 346 -29.48 -27.85 24.32
C TRP A 346 -30.94 -27.38 24.24
N HIS A 347 -31.89 -28.28 23.95
CA HIS A 347 -33.31 -27.99 23.96
C HIS A 347 -33.79 -27.48 25.33
N ALA A 348 -33.31 -28.06 26.42
CA ALA A 348 -33.72 -27.70 27.77
C ALA A 348 -33.22 -26.32 28.23
N HIS A 349 -32.09 -25.84 27.70
CA HIS A 349 -31.48 -24.57 28.13
C HIS A 349 -31.62 -23.43 27.11
N ILE A 350 -31.65 -23.73 25.82
CA ILE A 350 -31.67 -22.73 24.74
C ILE A 350 -32.95 -22.83 23.92
N GLY A 351 -33.24 -23.98 23.32
CA GLY A 351 -34.44 -24.18 22.50
C GLY A 351 -34.21 -25.12 21.31
N PRO A 352 -35.24 -25.32 20.47
CA PRO A 352 -35.16 -26.21 19.31
C PRO A 352 -34.22 -25.64 18.24
N PHE A 353 -33.52 -26.52 17.52
CA PHE A 353 -32.71 -26.19 16.37
C PHE A 353 -33.56 -25.54 15.26
N LEU A 354 -32.89 -24.82 14.36
CA LEU A 354 -33.52 -23.98 13.33
C LEU A 354 -34.42 -22.84 13.85
N SER A 355 -34.43 -22.55 15.15
CA SER A 355 -35.15 -21.41 15.75
C SER A 355 -34.24 -20.49 16.57
N ILE A 356 -32.92 -20.64 16.40
CA ILE A 356 -31.89 -20.01 17.23
C ILE A 356 -31.26 -18.86 16.47
N ASP A 357 -31.35 -17.67 17.04
CA ASP A 357 -30.70 -16.48 16.50
C ASP A 357 -29.26 -16.42 17.02
N MET A 358 -28.27 -16.39 16.10
CA MET A 358 -26.87 -16.23 16.44
C MET A 358 -26.45 -14.79 16.19
N ARG A 359 -26.20 -14.02 17.26
CA ARG A 359 -25.81 -12.61 17.16
C ARG A 359 -24.34 -12.43 17.49
N HIS A 360 -23.59 -11.82 16.59
CA HIS A 360 -22.23 -11.40 16.91
C HIS A 360 -22.29 -10.29 17.98
N VAL A 361 -21.42 -10.40 18.99
CA VAL A 361 -21.33 -9.43 20.08
C VAL A 361 -20.16 -8.49 19.79
N PRO A 362 -20.40 -7.17 19.61
CA PRO A 362 -19.34 -6.24 19.31
C PRO A 362 -18.39 -6.09 20.51
N LEU A 363 -17.10 -5.84 20.21
CA LEU A 363 -16.09 -5.63 21.23
C LEU A 363 -16.42 -4.36 22.07
N PRO A 364 -16.49 -4.45 23.41
CA PRO A 364 -16.77 -3.29 24.25
C PRO A 364 -15.68 -2.20 24.10
N PRO A 365 -16.04 -0.91 23.92
CA PRO A 365 -15.07 0.17 23.76
C PRO A 365 -14.08 0.29 24.92
N SER A 366 -14.51 -0.04 26.14
CA SER A 366 -13.66 -0.05 27.33
C SER A 366 -12.58 -1.13 27.27
N LEU A 367 -12.90 -2.31 26.72
CA LEU A 367 -11.94 -3.41 26.56
C LEU A 367 -10.96 -3.10 25.41
N ALA A 368 -11.45 -2.56 24.30
CA ALA A 368 -10.60 -2.10 23.19
C ALA A 368 -9.60 -1.02 23.66
N SER A 369 -10.08 0.00 24.39
CA SER A 369 -9.23 1.07 24.93
C SER A 369 -8.18 0.54 25.92
N LEU A 370 -8.56 -0.43 26.76
CA LEU A 370 -7.65 -1.09 27.69
C LEU A 370 -6.53 -1.82 26.96
N ALA A 371 -6.85 -2.57 25.90
CA ALA A 371 -5.86 -3.30 25.10
C ALA A 371 -4.84 -2.35 24.43
N ILE A 372 -5.28 -1.26 23.79
CA ILE A 372 -4.38 -0.29 23.14
C ILE A 372 -3.43 0.36 24.13
N LEU A 373 -3.97 0.85 25.26
CA LEU A 373 -3.16 1.52 26.27
C LEU A 373 -2.23 0.54 26.99
N PHE A 374 -2.67 -0.72 27.13
CA PHE A 374 -1.85 -1.79 27.66
C PHE A 374 -0.65 -2.08 26.75
N ASP A 375 -0.82 -2.20 25.43
CA ASP A 375 0.30 -2.46 24.51
C ASP A 375 1.39 -1.38 24.65
N ALA A 376 0.98 -0.10 24.70
CA ALA A 376 1.90 1.00 24.89
C ALA A 376 2.58 1.00 26.29
N ALA A 377 1.89 0.53 27.33
CA ALA A 377 2.47 0.33 28.66
C ALA A 377 3.44 -0.86 28.69
N PHE A 378 3.06 -1.98 28.07
CA PHE A 378 3.85 -3.20 27.98
C PHE A 378 5.14 -2.96 27.22
N ALA A 379 5.08 -2.31 26.05
CA ALA A 379 6.27 -1.95 25.27
C ALA A 379 7.27 -1.08 26.05
N ARG A 380 6.78 -0.14 26.87
CA ARG A 380 7.64 0.69 27.75
C ARG A 380 8.22 -0.08 28.92
N ALA A 381 7.48 -1.05 29.46
CA ALA A 381 7.91 -1.88 30.57
C ALA A 381 8.95 -2.94 30.13
N ILE A 382 8.70 -3.63 29.01
CA ILE A 382 9.58 -4.70 28.51
C ILE A 382 10.94 -4.17 28.06
N ALA A 383 11.01 -2.92 27.57
CA ALA A 383 12.27 -2.25 27.25
C ALA A 383 13.24 -2.16 28.45
N LYS A 384 12.73 -2.27 29.68
CA LYS A 384 13.55 -2.27 30.91
C LYS A 384 13.87 -3.68 31.43
N SER A 385 13.18 -4.71 30.94
CA SER A 385 13.27 -6.08 31.47
C SER A 385 13.06 -7.12 30.34
N PRO A 386 14.01 -7.25 29.40
CA PRO A 386 13.87 -8.11 28.22
C PRO A 386 13.89 -9.61 28.55
N GLU A 387 14.28 -9.99 29.77
CA GLU A 387 14.40 -11.39 30.20
C GLU A 387 13.05 -12.12 30.34
N LEU A 388 11.92 -11.39 30.29
CA LEU A 388 10.58 -11.97 30.40
C LEU A 388 10.04 -12.58 29.09
N LEU A 389 10.77 -12.43 27.98
CA LEU A 389 10.40 -12.93 26.65
C LEU A 389 10.51 -14.47 26.58
N HIS A 390 9.50 -15.16 27.12
CA HIS A 390 9.29 -16.58 26.87
C HIS A 390 8.43 -16.80 25.62
N SER A 391 8.67 -17.91 24.91
CA SER A 391 7.83 -18.39 23.81
C SER A 391 6.40 -18.70 24.28
N ASN A 392 5.43 -18.67 23.36
CA ASN A 392 4.05 -19.05 23.64
C ASN A 392 3.97 -20.41 24.32
N ARG A 393 3.12 -20.54 25.34
CA ARG A 393 2.88 -21.81 26.05
C ARG A 393 1.43 -22.22 25.91
N THR A 394 1.22 -23.51 25.66
CA THR A 394 -0.09 -24.14 25.64
C THR A 394 -0.27 -24.97 26.91
N VAL A 395 -1.39 -24.77 27.61
CA VAL A 395 -1.74 -25.51 28.83
C VAL A 395 -3.15 -26.09 28.71
N LEU A 396 -3.44 -27.10 29.53
CA LEU A 396 -4.81 -27.55 29.73
C LEU A 396 -5.59 -26.45 30.44
N ALA A 397 -6.74 -26.09 29.90
CA ALA A 397 -7.57 -25.02 30.41
C ALA A 397 -8.95 -25.56 30.77
N THR A 398 -8.98 -26.54 31.67
CA THR A 398 -10.23 -27.05 32.24
C THR A 398 -10.54 -26.28 33.52
N PRO A 399 -11.71 -25.62 33.64
CA PRO A 399 -12.15 -25.00 34.89
C PRO A 399 -12.08 -25.98 36.06
N SER A 400 -11.63 -25.51 37.24
CA SER A 400 -11.44 -26.38 38.41
C SER A 400 -12.74 -27.05 38.87
N SER A 401 -13.88 -26.38 38.69
CA SER A 401 -15.22 -26.91 38.95
C SER A 401 -15.57 -28.12 38.10
N TRP A 402 -14.93 -28.27 36.93
CA TRP A 402 -15.16 -29.37 35.99
C TRP A 402 -14.19 -30.53 36.25
N GLN A 403 -13.08 -30.34 36.97
CA GLN A 403 -12.06 -31.39 37.21
C GLN A 403 -12.50 -32.45 38.25
N GLN A 404 -13.68 -33.06 38.05
CA GLN A 404 -14.22 -34.10 38.92
C GLN A 404 -14.17 -35.47 38.23
N PRO A 405 -13.74 -36.54 38.92
CA PRO A 405 -13.66 -37.88 38.34
C PRO A 405 -15.04 -38.50 38.02
N THR A 406 -16.12 -37.89 38.51
CA THR A 406 -17.51 -38.33 38.28
C THR A 406 -18.12 -37.78 36.99
N LEU A 407 -17.43 -36.87 36.30
CA LEU A 407 -17.93 -36.22 35.08
C LEU A 407 -17.43 -36.94 33.82
N SER A 408 -18.37 -37.24 32.92
CA SER A 408 -18.10 -37.58 31.53
C SER A 408 -18.53 -36.45 30.61
N TYR A 409 -17.75 -36.20 29.56
CA TYR A 409 -17.93 -35.06 28.66
C TYR A 409 -18.32 -35.47 27.24
N TYR A 410 -19.23 -34.73 26.63
CA TYR A 410 -19.80 -35.04 25.31
C TYR A 410 -19.54 -33.95 24.25
N GLY A 411 -19.04 -32.77 24.63
CA GLY A 411 -18.65 -31.71 23.69
C GLY A 411 -18.90 -30.29 24.21
N GLY A 412 -18.02 -29.35 23.86
CA GLY A 412 -18.12 -27.93 24.22
C GLY A 412 -18.69 -27.04 23.12
N ASN A 413 -18.93 -27.60 21.93
CA ASN A 413 -19.43 -26.88 20.77
C ASN A 413 -20.94 -27.18 20.55
N PRO A 414 -21.85 -26.18 20.60
CA PRO A 414 -23.27 -26.36 20.34
C PRO A 414 -23.62 -26.95 18.97
N PHE A 415 -22.74 -26.83 17.97
CA PHE A 415 -22.96 -27.40 16.64
C PHE A 415 -22.68 -28.90 16.57
N CYS A 416 -21.89 -29.44 17.50
CA CYS A 416 -21.41 -30.83 17.45
C CYS A 416 -22.18 -31.72 18.44
N VAL A 417 -23.34 -32.21 18.00
CA VAL A 417 -24.28 -32.95 18.87
C VAL A 417 -24.07 -34.47 18.91
N THR A 418 -23.16 -35.01 18.10
CA THR A 418 -22.93 -36.45 17.92
C THR A 418 -21.66 -36.96 18.63
N GLY A 419 -21.08 -36.16 19.52
CA GLY A 419 -19.86 -36.50 20.25
C GLY A 419 -20.02 -37.73 21.15
N ALA A 420 -18.99 -38.58 21.21
CA ALA A 420 -18.93 -39.70 22.14
C ALA A 420 -18.50 -39.23 23.55
N ASN A 421 -18.67 -40.09 24.55
CA ASN A 421 -18.20 -39.84 25.91
C ASN A 421 -16.66 -39.76 25.96
N GLN A 422 -16.13 -38.70 26.56
CA GLN A 422 -14.71 -38.47 26.84
C GLN A 422 -14.45 -38.19 28.32
N THR A 423 -13.22 -38.44 28.76
CA THR A 423 -12.74 -38.16 30.13
C THR A 423 -12.18 -36.75 30.32
N TYR A 424 -12.14 -35.95 29.26
CA TYR A 424 -11.60 -34.59 29.25
C TYR A 424 -12.60 -33.62 28.63
N ALA A 425 -12.56 -32.37 29.08
CA ALA A 425 -13.34 -31.29 28.49
C ALA A 425 -12.84 -30.97 27.07
N GLN A 426 -13.77 -30.72 26.15
CA GLN A 426 -13.52 -30.32 24.77
C GLN A 426 -13.62 -28.79 24.61
N PRO A 427 -12.96 -28.19 23.60
CA PRO A 427 -13.05 -26.77 23.33
C PRO A 427 -14.47 -26.33 22.96
N THR A 428 -14.69 -25.02 23.06
CA THR A 428 -15.94 -24.35 22.64
C THR A 428 -16.08 -24.30 21.10
N PHE A 429 -17.08 -23.59 20.58
CA PHE A 429 -17.29 -23.51 19.13
C PHE A 429 -16.19 -22.71 18.41
N GLY A 430 -15.79 -23.18 17.24
CA GLY A 430 -14.95 -22.46 16.29
C GLY A 430 -15.67 -22.19 14.99
N PHE A 431 -15.30 -21.10 14.31
CA PHE A 431 -15.80 -20.80 12.96
C PHE A 431 -15.47 -21.93 11.98
N TYR A 432 -14.28 -22.54 12.11
CA TYR A 432 -13.79 -23.56 11.18
C TYR A 432 -14.12 -25.00 11.58
N ASP A 433 -14.85 -25.21 12.68
CA ASP A 433 -15.13 -26.53 13.20
C ASP A 433 -15.98 -27.37 12.23
N ILE A 434 -15.60 -28.64 12.09
CA ILE A 434 -16.26 -29.62 11.21
C ILE A 434 -16.88 -30.80 11.98
N CYS A 435 -16.86 -30.75 13.32
CA CYS A 435 -17.36 -31.80 14.22
C CYS A 435 -16.79 -33.21 13.98
N GLY A 436 -15.59 -33.33 13.39
CA GLY A 436 -14.98 -34.61 13.03
C GLY A 436 -14.07 -35.24 14.10
N ALA A 437 -13.56 -34.43 15.04
CA ALA A 437 -12.67 -34.88 16.11
C ALA A 437 -13.13 -34.27 17.46
N GLN A 438 -12.85 -34.99 18.56
CA GLN A 438 -13.09 -34.50 19.91
C GLN A 438 -11.74 -34.16 20.55
N ASP A 439 -11.27 -32.94 20.33
CA ASP A 439 -9.99 -32.48 20.88
C ASP A 439 -10.11 -32.08 22.35
N GLN A 440 -8.98 -32.09 23.07
CA GLN A 440 -8.93 -31.65 24.46
C GLN A 440 -8.87 -30.11 24.56
N MET A 441 -9.57 -29.54 25.54
CA MET A 441 -9.62 -28.10 25.78
C MET A 441 -8.25 -27.56 26.24
N THR A 442 -7.68 -26.68 25.43
CA THR A 442 -6.38 -26.05 25.67
C THR A 442 -6.45 -24.53 25.54
N LEU A 443 -5.52 -23.84 26.20
CA LEU A 443 -5.32 -22.40 26.11
C LEU A 443 -3.85 -22.11 25.84
N THR A 444 -3.60 -21.26 24.83
CA THR A 444 -2.26 -20.77 24.51
C THR A 444 -2.13 -19.34 24.98
N TYR A 445 -1.08 -19.02 25.74
CA TYR A 445 -0.79 -17.66 26.19
C TYR A 445 0.68 -17.27 25.95
N SER A 446 0.93 -15.97 25.92
CA SER A 446 2.26 -15.36 25.87
C SER A 446 2.50 -14.51 27.11
N ALA A 447 3.74 -14.08 27.36
CA ALA A 447 4.03 -13.14 28.43
C ALA A 447 3.19 -11.85 28.33
N HIS A 448 2.84 -11.44 27.10
CA HIS A 448 2.00 -10.27 26.82
C HIS A 448 0.55 -10.50 27.25
N SER A 449 -0.10 -11.57 26.75
CA SER A 449 -1.50 -11.86 27.09
C SER A 449 -1.68 -12.22 28.56
N LEU A 450 -0.70 -12.89 29.17
CA LEU A 450 -0.72 -13.22 30.59
C LEU A 450 -0.61 -11.98 31.47
N SER A 451 0.27 -11.03 31.11
CA SER A 451 0.41 -9.75 31.83
C SER A 451 -0.86 -8.89 31.72
N PHE A 452 -1.50 -8.85 30.55
CA PHE A 452 -2.82 -8.22 30.38
C PHE A 452 -3.86 -8.88 31.27
N ALA A 453 -3.87 -10.21 31.28
CA ALA A 453 -4.85 -10.97 32.03
C ALA A 453 -4.74 -10.78 33.55
N LEU A 454 -3.52 -10.66 34.08
CA LEU A 454 -3.27 -10.35 35.49
C LEU A 454 -3.76 -8.94 35.87
N LEU A 455 -3.54 -7.94 35.01
CA LEU A 455 -4.05 -6.59 35.22
C LEU A 455 -5.59 -6.58 35.30
N GLY A 456 -6.26 -7.30 34.39
CA GLY A 456 -7.71 -7.45 34.41
C GLY A 456 -8.23 -8.21 35.64
N ALA A 457 -7.66 -9.39 35.89
CA ALA A 457 -8.08 -10.28 36.97
C ALA A 457 -7.93 -9.65 38.36
N SER A 458 -6.94 -8.77 38.58
CA SER A 458 -6.71 -8.09 39.86
C SER A 458 -7.88 -7.23 40.36
N THR A 459 -8.82 -6.89 39.48
CA THR A 459 -9.97 -6.04 39.80
C THR A 459 -11.25 -6.82 40.17
N SER A 460 -11.30 -8.13 39.88
CA SER A 460 -12.43 -8.99 40.22
C SER A 460 -12.30 -9.54 41.63
N ALA A 461 -13.25 -9.27 42.53
CA ALA A 461 -13.23 -9.79 43.91
C ALA A 461 -13.21 -11.34 44.00
N SER A 462 -13.67 -12.03 42.95
CA SER A 462 -13.75 -13.50 42.84
C SER A 462 -12.45 -14.16 42.36
N SER A 463 -11.50 -13.44 41.76
CA SER A 463 -10.21 -14.00 41.29
C SER A 463 -9.22 -14.27 42.44
N ILE A 464 -9.51 -13.75 43.64
CA ILE A 464 -8.69 -13.91 44.86
C ILE A 464 -8.75 -15.34 45.43
N LEU A 465 -9.63 -16.21 44.91
CA LEU A 465 -9.95 -17.51 45.52
C LEU A 465 -9.24 -18.74 44.91
N LEU A 466 -8.70 -18.67 43.68
CA LEU A 466 -8.04 -19.83 43.05
C LEU A 466 -6.52 -19.73 43.22
N SER A 467 -5.91 -20.78 43.77
CA SER A 467 -4.45 -20.85 43.86
C SER A 467 -3.84 -21.01 42.45
N PRO A 468 -2.64 -20.43 42.17
CA PRO A 468 -1.95 -20.65 40.90
C PRO A 468 -1.75 -22.13 40.55
N GLN A 469 -1.69 -23.00 41.57
CA GLN A 469 -1.53 -24.44 41.44
C GLN A 469 -2.79 -25.11 40.86
N GLU A 470 -3.98 -24.74 41.36
CA GLU A 470 -5.26 -25.26 40.85
C GLU A 470 -5.54 -24.77 39.44
N LEU A 471 -5.20 -23.50 39.13
CA LEU A 471 -5.40 -22.95 37.79
C LEU A 471 -4.54 -23.65 36.73
N CYS A 472 -3.30 -23.99 37.10
CA CYS A 472 -2.33 -24.62 36.20
C CYS A 472 -2.37 -26.16 36.20
N ASP A 473 -3.36 -26.79 36.84
CA ASP A 473 -3.42 -28.25 37.02
C ASP A 473 -2.07 -28.82 37.52
N HIS A 474 -1.49 -28.16 38.52
CA HIS A 474 -0.17 -28.47 39.10
C HIS A 474 1.04 -28.45 38.15
N SER A 475 0.93 -27.89 36.94
CA SER A 475 2.06 -27.71 36.03
C SER A 475 3.07 -26.68 36.59
N PRO A 476 4.31 -27.08 36.90
CA PRO A 476 5.29 -26.20 37.55
C PRO A 476 5.69 -25.02 36.67
N ASP A 477 5.76 -25.24 35.36
CA ASP A 477 6.10 -24.21 34.38
C ASP A 477 5.04 -23.11 34.31
N CYS A 478 3.75 -23.50 34.25
CA CYS A 478 2.64 -22.55 34.21
C CYS A 478 2.58 -21.71 35.49
N VAL A 479 2.83 -22.33 36.64
CA VAL A 479 2.93 -21.62 37.92
C VAL A 479 4.11 -20.65 37.92
N GLY A 480 5.26 -21.06 37.38
CA GLY A 480 6.44 -20.21 37.21
C GLY A 480 6.15 -18.96 36.36
N ASP A 481 5.50 -19.15 35.21
CA ASP A 481 5.14 -18.07 34.29
C ASP A 481 4.16 -17.07 34.94
N LEU A 482 3.16 -17.57 35.67
CA LEU A 482 2.22 -16.73 36.43
C LEU A 482 2.91 -15.89 37.50
N VAL A 483 3.84 -16.48 38.26
CA VAL A 483 4.60 -15.77 39.30
C VAL A 483 5.50 -14.70 38.68
N ALA A 484 6.20 -15.04 37.59
CA ALA A 484 7.04 -14.09 36.87
C ALA A 484 6.21 -12.91 36.33
N ALA A 485 5.10 -13.18 35.63
CA ALA A 485 4.23 -12.15 35.09
C ALA A 485 3.58 -11.29 36.20
N THR A 486 3.22 -11.88 37.34
CA THR A 486 2.67 -11.14 38.49
C THR A 486 3.70 -10.15 39.05
N SER A 487 4.95 -10.59 39.21
CA SER A 487 6.03 -9.71 39.69
C SER A 487 6.31 -8.57 38.69
N PHE A 488 6.24 -8.85 37.39
CA PHE A 488 6.43 -7.87 36.33
C PHE A 488 5.32 -6.81 36.31
N VAL A 489 4.05 -7.24 36.42
CA VAL A 489 2.90 -6.33 36.46
C VAL A 489 2.94 -5.45 37.71
N ALA A 490 3.24 -6.03 38.88
CA ALA A 490 3.33 -5.29 40.15
C ALA A 490 4.50 -4.29 40.19
N GLY A 491 5.60 -4.56 39.47
CA GLY A 491 6.79 -3.72 39.45
C GLY A 491 6.68 -2.45 38.58
N SER A 492 5.66 -2.33 37.73
CA SER A 492 5.54 -1.24 36.75
C SER A 492 4.45 -0.23 37.11
N LYS A 493 4.84 1.05 37.24
CA LYS A 493 3.91 2.17 37.44
C LYS A 493 2.96 2.37 36.24
N ASP A 494 3.38 1.94 35.05
CA ASP A 494 2.59 2.09 33.83
C ASP A 494 1.33 1.21 33.86
N PHE A 495 1.42 0.00 34.44
CA PHE A 495 0.24 -0.87 34.61
C PHE A 495 -0.67 -0.39 35.74
N ALA A 496 -0.11 0.17 36.82
CA ALA A 496 -0.91 0.74 37.92
C ALA A 496 -1.81 1.90 37.45
N ALA A 497 -1.41 2.64 36.40
CA ALA A 497 -2.23 3.70 35.81
C ALA A 497 -3.47 3.16 35.06
N LEU A 498 -3.47 1.88 34.65
CA LEU A 498 -4.54 1.26 33.88
C LEU A 498 -5.60 0.56 34.76
N THR A 499 -5.34 0.39 36.06
CA THR A 499 -6.26 -0.29 37.00
C THR A 499 -7.68 0.29 37.04
N PRO A 500 -7.89 1.63 36.97
CA PRO A 500 -9.26 2.17 36.91
C PRO A 500 -10.00 1.76 35.63
N LEU A 501 -9.29 1.74 34.49
CA LEU A 501 -9.87 1.35 33.20
C LEU A 501 -10.17 -0.14 33.15
N SER A 502 -9.31 -0.98 33.74
CA SER A 502 -9.60 -2.43 33.84
C SER A 502 -10.82 -2.72 34.71
N ALA A 503 -11.04 -1.97 35.79
CA ALA A 503 -12.26 -2.08 36.60
C ALA A 503 -13.54 -1.68 35.82
N ILE A 504 -13.46 -0.64 34.99
CA ILE A 504 -14.58 -0.26 34.10
C ILE A 504 -14.86 -1.37 33.09
N ALA A 505 -13.83 -1.90 32.44
CA ALA A 505 -13.96 -3.01 31.50
C ALA A 505 -14.57 -4.25 32.17
N ALA A 506 -14.11 -4.60 33.38
CA ALA A 506 -14.63 -5.72 34.16
C ALA A 506 -16.13 -5.58 34.46
N ASN A 507 -16.61 -4.38 34.79
CA ASN A 507 -18.02 -4.13 35.07
C ASN A 507 -18.90 -4.20 33.81
N VAL A 508 -18.38 -3.79 32.65
CA VAL A 508 -19.11 -3.96 31.38
C VAL A 508 -19.17 -5.44 31.00
N LEU A 509 -18.06 -6.17 31.14
CA LEU A 509 -17.97 -7.58 30.80
C LEU A 509 -18.84 -8.48 31.68
N SER A 510 -19.04 -8.14 32.95
CA SER A 510 -19.97 -8.87 33.83
C SER A 510 -21.43 -8.79 33.36
N THR A 511 -21.82 -7.72 32.66
CA THR A 511 -23.18 -7.58 32.09
C THR A 511 -23.39 -8.39 30.82
N LEU A 512 -22.33 -8.69 30.07
CA LEU A 512 -22.39 -9.48 28.84
C LEU A 512 -22.49 -10.99 29.11
N GLN A 513 -22.09 -11.42 30.31
CA GLN A 513 -22.14 -12.83 30.75
C GLN A 513 -21.47 -13.79 29.76
N VAL A 514 -20.26 -13.43 29.29
CA VAL A 514 -19.49 -14.26 28.36
C VAL A 514 -18.97 -15.50 29.08
N GLU A 515 -19.24 -16.68 28.52
CA GLU A 515 -18.91 -17.96 29.13
C GLU A 515 -18.43 -19.02 28.11
N VAL A 516 -17.97 -20.15 28.65
CA VAL A 516 -17.74 -21.39 27.91
C VAL A 516 -18.66 -22.46 28.46
N MET A 517 -19.08 -23.39 27.61
CA MET A 517 -20.03 -24.47 27.97
C MET A 517 -19.45 -25.86 27.70
N GLN A 518 -20.06 -26.87 28.32
CA GLN A 518 -19.73 -28.28 28.11
C GLN A 518 -20.93 -29.17 28.36
N PHE A 519 -21.27 -30.03 27.41
CA PHE A 519 -22.24 -31.10 27.61
C PHE A 519 -21.60 -32.20 28.47
N ALA A 520 -22.22 -32.53 29.60
CA ALA A 520 -21.68 -33.52 30.50
C ALA A 520 -22.75 -34.40 31.15
N MET A 521 -22.29 -35.46 31.79
CA MET A 521 -23.12 -36.37 32.56
C MET A 521 -22.41 -36.71 33.87
N VAL A 522 -23.13 -36.59 34.99
CA VAL A 522 -22.63 -36.94 36.32
C VAL A 522 -22.94 -38.41 36.61
N ASN A 523 -21.93 -39.16 37.04
CA ASN A 523 -22.03 -40.59 37.38
C ASN A 523 -22.62 -41.47 36.26
N GLY A 524 -22.57 -41.02 35.01
CA GLY A 524 -23.12 -41.74 33.86
C GLY A 524 -24.65 -41.82 33.80
N SER A 525 -25.39 -41.07 34.63
CA SER A 525 -26.86 -41.06 34.61
C SER A 525 -27.48 -39.66 34.58
N ASP A 526 -26.85 -38.66 35.19
CA ASP A 526 -27.50 -37.37 35.43
C ASP A 526 -26.98 -36.32 34.42
N PRO A 527 -27.77 -35.96 33.40
CA PRO A 527 -27.35 -35.02 32.37
C PRO A 527 -27.21 -33.60 32.93
N ILE A 528 -26.11 -32.92 32.63
CA ILE A 528 -25.86 -31.55 33.08
C ILE A 528 -25.17 -30.72 31.99
N LEU A 529 -25.62 -29.48 31.82
CA LEU A 529 -24.91 -28.49 31.02
C LEU A 529 -23.98 -27.72 31.96
N LEU A 530 -22.68 -27.96 31.84
CA LEU A 530 -21.67 -27.21 32.58
C LEU A 530 -21.43 -25.89 31.87
N HIS A 531 -21.25 -24.83 32.65
CA HIS A 531 -20.95 -23.50 32.15
C HIS A 531 -19.95 -22.80 33.07
N GLN A 532 -19.09 -21.96 32.50
CA GLN A 532 -18.05 -21.24 33.23
C GLN A 532 -17.94 -19.81 32.69
N MET A 533 -18.35 -18.84 33.52
CA MET A 533 -18.20 -17.42 33.22
C MET A 533 -16.73 -17.04 33.14
N LEU A 534 -16.32 -16.31 32.10
CA LEU A 534 -14.92 -15.89 31.93
C LEU A 534 -14.46 -14.98 33.08
N MET A 535 -15.34 -14.13 33.60
CA MET A 535 -15.03 -13.22 34.70
C MET A 535 -14.74 -13.95 36.03
N GLU A 536 -15.27 -15.16 36.20
CA GLU A 536 -15.06 -16.00 37.39
C GLU A 536 -13.86 -16.93 37.23
N TRP A 537 -13.43 -17.19 35.99
CA TRP A 537 -12.30 -18.04 35.67
C TRP A 537 -10.93 -17.36 35.89
N GLY A 538 -10.92 -16.13 36.41
CA GLY A 538 -9.71 -15.40 36.79
C GLY A 538 -8.81 -15.12 35.60
N VAL A 539 -7.51 -15.46 35.74
CA VAL A 539 -6.49 -15.12 34.73
C VAL A 539 -6.77 -15.80 33.38
N PHE A 540 -7.15 -17.08 33.36
CA PHE A 540 -7.42 -17.77 32.09
C PHE A 540 -8.65 -17.21 31.37
N GLY A 541 -9.68 -16.77 32.11
CA GLY A 541 -10.80 -16.04 31.51
C GLY A 541 -10.38 -14.70 30.89
N TRP A 542 -9.49 -13.96 31.54
CA TRP A 542 -8.97 -12.72 30.97
C TRP A 542 -8.01 -12.91 29.78
N VAL A 543 -7.33 -14.06 29.66
CA VAL A 543 -6.59 -14.41 28.43
C VAL A 543 -7.57 -14.56 27.26
N HIS A 544 -8.71 -15.24 27.46
CA HIS A 544 -9.77 -15.34 26.44
C HIS A 544 -10.32 -13.97 26.04
N LEU A 545 -10.49 -13.05 27.00
CA LEU A 545 -10.93 -11.68 26.74
C LEU A 545 -9.88 -10.84 25.99
N TYR A 546 -8.59 -11.06 26.27
CA TYR A 546 -7.51 -10.46 25.50
C TYR A 546 -7.51 -10.95 24.05
N ASP A 547 -7.66 -12.27 23.84
CA ASP A 547 -7.78 -12.88 22.52
C ASP A 547 -8.97 -12.30 21.73
N TRP A 548 -10.10 -12.02 22.41
CA TRP A 548 -11.22 -11.31 21.80
C TRP A 548 -10.85 -9.86 21.43
N ALA A 549 -10.15 -9.14 22.31
CA ALA A 549 -9.73 -7.75 22.06
C ALA A 549 -8.74 -7.60 20.89
N ILE A 550 -7.94 -8.63 20.60
CA ILE A 550 -7.05 -8.64 19.43
C ILE A 550 -7.70 -9.27 18.18
N GLY A 551 -8.87 -9.89 18.33
CA GLY A 551 -9.64 -10.50 17.23
C GLY A 551 -9.25 -11.94 16.90
N THR A 552 -8.48 -12.65 17.71
CA THR A 552 -8.24 -14.10 17.50
C THR A 552 -9.43 -14.95 17.94
N ARG A 553 -10.27 -14.42 18.82
CA ARG A 553 -11.57 -14.98 19.21
C ARG A 553 -12.69 -13.99 18.90
N GLU A 554 -13.89 -14.51 18.73
CA GLU A 554 -15.12 -13.73 18.61
C GLU A 554 -16.15 -14.21 19.62
N VAL A 555 -17.16 -13.38 19.91
CA VAL A 555 -18.21 -13.72 20.87
C VAL A 555 -19.54 -13.73 20.14
N VAL A 556 -20.30 -14.81 20.33
CA VAL A 556 -21.62 -15.00 19.71
C VAL A 556 -22.63 -15.28 20.80
N LYS A 557 -23.74 -14.56 20.77
CA LYS A 557 -24.90 -14.78 21.63
C LYS A 557 -25.89 -15.66 20.89
N PHE A 558 -26.19 -16.83 21.48
CA PHE A 558 -27.18 -17.78 21.00
C PHE A 558 -28.47 -17.52 21.73
N GLU A 559 -29.52 -17.15 21.00
CA GLU A 559 -30.85 -16.86 21.57
C GLU A 559 -31.89 -17.82 20.99
N GLY A 560 -32.41 -18.69 21.85
CA GLY A 560 -33.46 -19.63 21.50
C GLY A 560 -34.78 -19.33 22.22
N ASP A 561 -35.69 -20.28 22.12
CA ASP A 561 -37.05 -20.19 22.65
C ASP A 561 -37.21 -20.42 24.16
N VAL A 562 -36.18 -20.97 24.80
CA VAL A 562 -36.16 -21.28 26.23
C VAL A 562 -35.22 -20.33 26.95
N GLY A 563 -34.03 -20.11 26.40
CA GLY A 563 -33.01 -19.27 27.02
C GLY A 563 -31.99 -18.75 26.02
N SER A 564 -30.96 -18.10 26.56
CA SER A 564 -29.86 -17.55 25.78
C SER A 564 -28.53 -17.78 26.46
N MET A 565 -27.46 -17.90 25.67
CA MET A 565 -26.11 -18.11 26.16
C MET A 565 -25.11 -17.32 25.31
N THR A 566 -24.18 -16.62 25.96
CA THR A 566 -23.14 -15.82 25.28
C THR A 566 -21.82 -16.57 25.31
N LEU A 567 -21.44 -17.17 24.19
CA LEU A 567 -20.25 -18.02 24.11
C LEU A 567 -19.11 -17.30 23.38
N ILE A 568 -17.89 -17.49 23.88
CA ILE A 568 -16.68 -17.11 23.15
C ILE A 568 -16.22 -18.24 22.24
N SER A 569 -15.69 -17.93 21.07
CA SER A 569 -15.18 -18.93 20.12
C SER A 569 -13.83 -19.50 20.54
N THR A 570 -13.39 -20.57 19.89
CA THR A 570 -11.99 -21.01 19.88
C THR A 570 -11.09 -19.97 19.21
N ALA A 571 -9.80 -19.98 19.58
CA ALA A 571 -8.83 -19.07 18.99
C ALA A 571 -8.50 -19.53 17.56
N VAL A 572 -8.65 -18.62 16.60
CA VAL A 572 -8.25 -18.83 15.21
C VAL A 572 -6.97 -18.03 14.96
N PRO A 573 -5.90 -18.66 14.42
CA PRO A 573 -4.69 -17.92 14.05
C PRO A 573 -4.96 -16.96 12.88
N PRO A 574 -4.26 -15.82 12.80
CA PRO A 574 -4.34 -14.93 11.65
C PRO A 574 -3.96 -15.65 10.35
N ILE A 575 -4.65 -15.33 9.26
CA ILE A 575 -4.32 -15.82 7.92
C ILE A 575 -3.32 -14.85 7.30
N GLY A 576 -2.15 -15.35 6.91
CA GLY A 576 -1.10 -14.57 6.26
C GLY A 576 -1.43 -14.28 4.80
N PHE A 577 -1.20 -13.05 4.34
CA PHE A 577 -1.12 -12.73 2.92
C PHE A 577 0.19 -12.01 2.59
N ASP A 578 0.65 -12.17 1.35
CA ASP A 578 1.87 -11.54 0.85
C ASP A 578 1.57 -10.12 0.37
N ALA A 579 2.35 -9.16 0.85
CA ALA A 579 2.30 -7.79 0.36
C ALA A 579 2.67 -7.75 -1.13
N MET A 580 1.87 -7.04 -1.94
CA MET A 580 2.03 -7.07 -3.39
C MET A 580 3.07 -6.05 -3.86
N ALA A 581 4.15 -6.53 -4.48
CA ALA A 581 5.25 -5.68 -4.94
C ALA A 581 4.86 -4.69 -6.05
N LEU A 582 3.78 -4.99 -6.78
CA LEU A 582 3.24 -4.14 -7.84
C LEU A 582 2.56 -2.87 -7.30
N GLU A 583 2.17 -2.84 -6.01
CA GLU A 583 1.58 -1.67 -5.35
C GLU A 583 2.63 -0.58 -5.04
N VAL A 584 3.91 -0.90 -5.20
CA VAL A 584 5.03 0.02 -4.93
C VAL A 584 5.79 0.26 -6.23
N PRO A 585 5.34 1.23 -7.06
CA PRO A 585 6.01 1.56 -8.31
C PRO A 585 7.43 2.07 -8.06
N ARG A 586 8.33 1.84 -9.03
CA ARG A 586 9.75 2.26 -8.97
C ARG A 586 10.20 3.04 -10.21
N SER A 587 9.31 3.24 -11.17
CA SER A 587 9.67 3.73 -12.50
C SER A 587 10.17 5.18 -12.42
N THR A 588 9.41 6.05 -11.75
CA THR A 588 9.70 7.48 -11.69
C THR A 588 11.02 7.75 -10.97
N CYS A 589 11.26 7.13 -9.82
CA CYS A 589 12.47 7.33 -9.04
C CYS A 589 13.72 6.82 -9.72
N ASN A 590 13.64 5.71 -10.47
CA ASN A 590 14.75 5.25 -11.29
C ASN A 590 15.14 6.31 -12.32
N TYR A 591 14.18 6.95 -13.00
CA TYR A 591 14.48 8.06 -13.91
C TYR A 591 15.13 9.24 -13.19
N LEU A 592 14.58 9.67 -12.05
CA LEU A 592 15.15 10.79 -11.27
C LEU A 592 16.59 10.51 -10.83
N LEU A 593 16.87 9.29 -10.35
CA LEU A 593 18.20 8.87 -9.94
C LEU A 593 19.17 8.84 -11.13
N TYR A 594 18.78 8.26 -12.27
CA TYR A 594 19.63 8.24 -13.46
C TYR A 594 19.92 9.63 -14.00
N ILE A 595 18.94 10.55 -13.98
CA ILE A 595 19.12 11.96 -14.35
C ILE A 595 20.13 12.64 -13.41
N ALA A 596 20.04 12.37 -12.10
CA ALA A 596 21.00 12.89 -11.11
C ALA A 596 22.42 12.33 -11.33
N ILE A 597 22.56 11.02 -11.56
CA ILE A 597 23.85 10.38 -11.87
C ILE A 597 24.44 10.95 -13.16
N TYR A 598 23.64 11.05 -14.22
CA TYR A 598 24.06 11.60 -15.51
C TYR A 598 24.56 13.04 -15.38
N SER A 599 23.80 13.91 -14.72
CA SER A 599 24.19 15.31 -14.51
C SER A 599 25.46 15.44 -13.65
N THR A 600 25.60 14.64 -12.59
CA THR A 600 26.82 14.57 -11.77
C THR A 600 28.03 14.11 -12.59
N ALA A 601 27.87 13.05 -13.39
CA ALA A 601 28.95 12.48 -14.20
C ALA A 601 29.45 13.47 -15.27
N VAL A 602 28.53 14.14 -15.98
CA VAL A 602 28.89 15.14 -16.99
C VAL A 602 29.54 16.36 -16.34
N LEU A 603 28.99 16.91 -15.25
CA LEU A 603 29.64 18.02 -14.54
C LEU A 603 31.01 17.64 -13.99
N GLY A 604 31.16 16.45 -13.42
CA GLY A 604 32.45 15.92 -12.95
C GLY A 604 33.47 15.80 -14.08
N PHE A 605 33.04 15.30 -15.24
CA PHE A 605 33.87 15.25 -16.45
C PHE A 605 34.31 16.65 -16.90
N VAL A 606 33.38 17.61 -16.98
CA VAL A 606 33.70 18.99 -17.41
C VAL A 606 34.60 19.69 -16.39
N ALA A 607 34.39 19.46 -15.09
CA ALA A 607 35.25 19.99 -14.03
C ALA A 607 36.67 19.40 -14.11
N ALA A 608 36.81 18.08 -14.28
CA ALA A 608 38.10 17.43 -14.46
C ALA A 608 38.81 17.90 -15.74
N PHE A 609 38.07 18.04 -16.84
CA PHE A 609 38.59 18.56 -18.10
C PHE A 609 39.04 20.02 -17.97
N ALA A 610 38.25 20.88 -17.31
CA ALA A 610 38.62 22.25 -17.02
C ALA A 610 39.88 22.32 -16.14
N LEU A 611 39.97 21.52 -15.07
CA LEU A 611 41.14 21.47 -14.19
C LEU A 611 42.40 21.00 -14.94
N LEU A 612 42.31 19.94 -15.74
CA LEU A 612 43.42 19.44 -16.56
C LEU A 612 43.93 20.53 -17.52
N ARG A 613 43.01 21.29 -18.13
CA ARG A 613 43.35 22.43 -18.97
C ARG A 613 44.00 23.56 -18.17
N CYS A 614 43.56 23.80 -16.92
CA CYS A 614 44.21 24.75 -16.01
C CYS A 614 45.64 24.33 -15.65
N PHE A 615 45.87 23.04 -15.37
CA PHE A 615 47.20 22.48 -15.10
C PHE A 615 48.14 22.62 -16.30
N TRP A 616 47.66 22.32 -17.51
CA TRP A 616 48.43 22.45 -18.75
C TRP A 616 48.89 23.88 -19.06
N ILE A 617 48.19 24.90 -18.52
CA ILE A 617 48.55 26.31 -18.68
C ILE A 617 49.07 26.95 -17.37
N GLU A 618 49.55 26.13 -16.43
CA GLU A 618 50.15 26.55 -15.16
C GLU A 618 49.25 27.49 -14.32
N PHE A 619 47.93 27.28 -14.34
CA PHE A 619 46.92 28.11 -13.64
C PHE A 619 46.94 29.61 -14.02
N ARG A 620 47.44 29.96 -15.21
CA ARG A 620 47.42 31.34 -15.74
C ARG A 620 46.03 31.73 -16.28
N ILE A 621 45.03 31.72 -15.40
CA ILE A 621 43.62 31.96 -15.72
C ILE A 621 42.99 33.03 -14.83
N ALA A 622 41.84 33.56 -15.23
CA ALA A 622 41.03 34.40 -14.36
C ALA A 622 40.24 33.55 -13.36
N GLY A 623 40.86 33.20 -12.22
CA GLY A 623 40.31 32.26 -11.22
C GLY A 623 38.88 32.58 -10.72
N ARG A 624 38.46 33.85 -10.72
CA ARG A 624 37.08 34.26 -10.39
C ARG A 624 36.02 33.63 -11.30
N ASN A 625 36.36 33.32 -12.54
CA ASN A 625 35.45 32.71 -13.51
C ASN A 625 35.07 31.27 -13.13
N LEU A 626 35.92 30.55 -12.38
CA LEU A 626 35.64 29.18 -11.97
C LEU A 626 34.48 29.08 -10.97
N PHE A 627 34.20 30.13 -10.18
CA PHE A 627 33.06 30.16 -9.25
C PHE A 627 31.71 30.15 -9.97
N PHE A 628 31.67 30.58 -11.24
CA PHE A 628 30.46 30.56 -12.06
C PHE A 628 30.29 29.25 -12.83
N PHE A 629 31.13 28.23 -12.59
CA PHE A 629 31.06 26.91 -13.23
C PHE A 629 29.63 26.34 -13.26
N ASN A 630 28.98 26.24 -12.10
CA ASN A 630 27.62 25.69 -12.00
C ASN A 630 26.58 26.52 -12.78
N ARG A 631 26.77 27.83 -12.94
CA ARG A 631 25.80 28.69 -13.63
C ARG A 631 25.98 28.71 -15.15
N VAL A 632 27.14 28.33 -15.65
CA VAL A 632 27.47 28.38 -17.08
C VAL A 632 27.60 26.97 -17.66
N ALA A 633 28.49 26.13 -17.11
CA ALA A 633 28.78 24.81 -17.68
C ALA A 633 27.58 23.86 -17.62
N ALA A 634 26.77 23.95 -16.55
CA ALA A 634 25.58 23.12 -16.36
C ALA A 634 24.60 23.22 -17.55
N PHE A 635 24.21 24.45 -17.93
CA PHE A 635 23.23 24.65 -18.99
C PHE A 635 23.80 24.44 -20.40
N VAL A 636 25.11 24.59 -20.56
CA VAL A 636 25.79 24.41 -21.84
C VAL A 636 26.01 22.93 -22.18
N TRP A 637 26.41 22.12 -21.19
CA TRP A 637 26.83 20.73 -21.41
C TRP A 637 25.72 19.70 -21.19
N VAL A 638 24.68 20.06 -20.44
CA VAL A 638 23.59 19.14 -20.08
C VAL A 638 22.24 19.74 -20.46
N GLY A 639 21.94 20.95 -19.97
CA GLY A 639 20.71 21.67 -20.31
C GLY A 639 19.80 21.94 -19.10
N ARG A 640 18.89 22.92 -19.27
CA ARG A 640 18.00 23.43 -18.20
C ARG A 640 17.03 22.39 -17.63
N PRO A 641 16.34 21.54 -18.43
CA PRO A 641 15.33 20.62 -17.90
C PRO A 641 15.90 19.63 -16.87
N VAL A 642 17.11 19.13 -17.11
CA VAL A 642 17.80 18.18 -16.21
C VAL A 642 18.07 18.80 -14.85
N PHE A 643 18.53 20.05 -14.80
CA PHE A 643 18.79 20.74 -13.52
C PHE A 643 17.52 21.24 -12.84
N LEU A 644 16.45 21.50 -13.59
CA LEU A 644 15.12 21.72 -13.01
C LEU A 644 14.66 20.46 -12.28
N VAL A 645 14.71 19.29 -12.95
CA VAL A 645 14.36 18.00 -12.35
C VAL A 645 15.22 17.74 -11.12
N ARG A 646 16.55 17.91 -11.23
CA ARG A 646 17.48 17.71 -10.10
C ARG A 646 17.16 18.61 -8.90
N GLY A 647 16.86 19.88 -9.13
CA GLY A 647 16.45 20.82 -8.07
C GLY A 647 15.14 20.40 -7.42
N VAL A 648 14.15 19.94 -8.21
CA VAL A 648 12.88 19.41 -7.71
C VAL A 648 13.11 18.13 -6.89
N THR A 649 13.99 17.23 -7.32
CA THR A 649 14.34 16.02 -6.55
C THR A 649 14.89 16.37 -5.15
N ALA A 650 15.68 17.43 -5.02
CA ALA A 650 16.14 17.91 -3.72
C ALA A 650 15.01 18.49 -2.85
N ILE A 651 14.04 19.19 -3.46
CA ILE A 651 12.83 19.67 -2.77
C ILE A 651 11.99 18.51 -2.26
N ILE A 652 11.82 17.45 -3.06
CA ILE A 652 11.13 16.22 -2.68
C ILE A 652 11.78 15.63 -1.43
N LEU A 653 13.10 15.43 -1.42
CA LEU A 653 13.82 14.91 -0.25
C LEU A 653 13.66 15.77 1.02
N LEU A 654 13.72 17.10 0.88
CA LEU A 654 13.49 18.04 2.00
C LEU A 654 12.04 18.07 2.47
N SER A 655 11.12 17.58 1.64
CA SER A 655 9.68 17.54 1.89
C SER A 655 9.16 16.14 2.26
N THR A 656 10.03 15.12 2.27
CA THR A 656 9.73 13.76 2.73
C THR A 656 10.36 13.49 4.09
N ALA A 657 9.61 12.86 5.00
CA ALA A 657 10.09 12.50 6.33
C ALA A 657 11.12 11.34 6.28
N PRO A 658 12.27 11.49 6.96
CA PRO A 658 13.27 10.42 7.10
C PRO A 658 12.81 9.39 8.12
N MET A 659 12.14 8.34 7.63
CA MET A 659 11.68 7.22 8.44
C MET A 659 12.46 5.96 8.14
N THR A 660 12.94 5.30 9.20
CA THR A 660 13.58 4.00 9.10
C THR A 660 12.90 3.00 10.02
N LEU A 661 12.81 1.75 9.57
CA LEU A 661 12.34 0.65 10.37
C LEU A 661 13.50 0.18 11.25
N THR A 662 13.36 0.29 12.57
CA THR A 662 14.46 -0.01 13.52
C THR A 662 14.08 -1.12 14.49
N PRO A 663 14.92 -2.17 14.62
CA PRO A 663 14.76 -3.16 15.68
C PRO A 663 15.28 -2.60 17.02
N ARG A 664 14.52 -2.82 18.10
CA ARG A 664 14.82 -2.46 19.49
C ARG A 664 14.45 -3.61 20.40
N HIS A 665 15.45 -4.31 20.96
CA HIS A 665 15.25 -5.35 21.97
C HIS A 665 14.25 -6.47 21.57
N GLY A 666 14.30 -6.95 20.32
CA GLY A 666 13.38 -7.97 19.80
C GLY A 666 12.08 -7.42 19.21
N TRP A 667 11.82 -6.12 19.34
CA TRP A 667 10.66 -5.45 18.77
C TRP A 667 11.06 -4.56 17.61
N THR A 668 10.25 -4.49 16.57
CA THR A 668 10.50 -3.65 15.40
C THR A 668 9.47 -2.51 15.35
N GLY A 669 9.93 -1.29 15.08
CA GLY A 669 9.06 -0.11 14.97
C GLY A 669 9.66 1.00 14.12
N LEU A 670 8.83 1.94 13.67
CA LEU A 670 9.27 3.10 12.91
C LEU A 670 9.92 4.14 13.82
N ALA A 671 11.11 4.60 13.43
CA ALA A 671 11.84 5.66 14.09
C ALA A 671 12.08 6.84 13.14
N PHE A 672 12.03 8.04 13.69
CA PHE A 672 12.38 9.27 12.98
C PHE A 672 13.87 9.53 13.13
N GLU A 673 14.61 9.55 12.03
CA GLU A 673 16.03 9.91 12.02
C GLU A 673 16.18 11.37 11.59
N THR A 674 16.55 12.25 12.53
CA THR A 674 16.81 13.65 12.18
C THR A 674 17.99 13.75 11.23
N ARG A 675 17.78 14.34 10.05
CA ARG A 675 18.86 14.66 9.10
C ARG A 675 19.91 15.54 9.76
N SER A 676 21.18 15.27 9.47
CA SER A 676 22.28 16.10 10.00
C SER A 676 22.29 17.49 9.37
N PHE A 677 22.98 18.44 10.01
CA PHE A 677 23.16 19.78 9.45
C PHE A 677 23.83 19.73 8.07
N LEU A 678 24.83 18.86 7.90
CA LEU A 678 25.57 18.72 6.65
C LEU A 678 24.67 18.21 5.52
N GLU A 679 23.89 17.15 5.76
CA GLU A 679 22.91 16.63 4.79
C GLU A 679 21.92 17.71 4.36
N THR A 680 21.34 18.42 5.33
CA THR A 680 20.35 19.48 5.07
C THR A 680 20.98 20.63 4.27
N ALA A 681 22.22 21.01 4.58
CA ALA A 681 22.96 22.04 3.85
C ALA A 681 23.25 21.65 2.39
N VAL A 682 23.59 20.38 2.14
CA VAL A 682 23.84 19.84 0.79
C VAL A 682 22.55 19.78 -0.01
N LEU A 683 21.47 19.22 0.54
CA LEU A 683 20.16 19.18 -0.12
C LEU A 683 19.67 20.60 -0.47
N THR A 684 19.83 21.55 0.45
CA THR A 684 19.48 22.95 0.20
C THR A 684 20.36 23.58 -0.90
N GLY A 685 21.63 23.18 -0.99
CA GLY A 685 22.52 23.55 -2.09
C GLY A 685 22.03 23.06 -3.46
N GLU A 686 21.42 21.89 -3.51
CA GLU A 686 20.87 21.30 -4.73
C GLU A 686 19.53 21.95 -5.13
N VAL A 687 18.73 22.43 -4.17
CA VAL A 687 17.55 23.27 -4.48
C VAL A 687 17.96 24.56 -5.22
N ALA A 688 19.19 25.06 -5.04
CA ALA A 688 19.67 26.25 -5.73
C ALA A 688 19.69 26.11 -7.26
N TRP A 689 19.68 24.89 -7.82
CA TRP A 689 19.51 24.67 -9.26
C TRP A 689 18.24 25.29 -9.82
N LEU A 690 17.14 25.27 -9.05
CA LEU A 690 15.89 25.92 -9.43
C LEU A 690 16.09 27.44 -9.58
N SER A 691 16.83 28.06 -8.65
CA SER A 691 17.19 29.47 -8.77
C SER A 691 18.08 29.73 -9.99
N TYR A 692 19.03 28.85 -10.29
CA TYR A 692 19.93 29.02 -11.43
C TYR A 692 19.19 28.94 -12.77
N VAL A 693 18.26 27.99 -12.92
CA VAL A 693 17.43 27.86 -14.12
C VAL A 693 16.55 29.09 -14.32
N LEU A 694 15.88 29.56 -13.26
CA LEU A 694 15.04 30.76 -13.32
C LEU A 694 15.86 32.00 -13.69
N VAL A 695 17.04 32.18 -13.09
CA VAL A 695 17.92 33.29 -13.42
C VAL A 695 18.37 33.23 -14.89
N ASP A 696 18.71 32.04 -15.40
CA ASP A 696 19.14 31.86 -16.79
C ASP A 696 18.04 32.22 -17.81
N ILE A 697 16.77 31.92 -17.48
CA ILE A 697 15.61 32.39 -18.27
C ILE A 697 15.47 33.91 -18.18
N LEU A 698 15.64 34.48 -16.98
CA LEU A 698 15.53 35.93 -16.74
C LEU A 698 16.66 36.74 -17.38
N LEU A 699 17.76 36.13 -17.82
CA LEU A 699 18.84 36.82 -18.55
C LEU A 699 18.34 37.49 -19.85
N ILE A 700 17.24 36.99 -20.43
CA ILE A 700 16.60 37.59 -21.60
C ILE A 700 16.04 38.99 -21.27
N ILE A 701 15.54 39.17 -20.04
CA ILE A 701 14.79 40.36 -19.62
C ILE A 701 15.68 41.31 -18.79
N PHE A 702 16.52 40.78 -17.89
CA PHE A 702 17.33 41.56 -16.94
C PHE A 702 18.84 41.25 -16.99
N PRO A 703 19.52 41.37 -18.14
CA PRO A 703 20.93 40.98 -18.27
C PRO A 703 21.91 41.89 -17.49
N GLU A 704 21.64 43.20 -17.39
CA GLU A 704 22.61 44.21 -16.93
C GLU A 704 23.03 44.09 -15.45
N ASN A 705 22.18 43.47 -14.62
CA ASN A 705 22.40 43.35 -13.18
C ASN A 705 22.62 41.88 -12.73
N ALA A 706 22.61 40.92 -13.67
CA ALA A 706 22.69 39.50 -13.38
C ALA A 706 23.86 39.08 -12.47
N PRO A 707 25.09 39.59 -12.64
CA PRO A 707 26.21 39.24 -11.76
C PRO A 707 26.02 39.56 -10.28
N GLN A 708 25.07 40.45 -9.95
CA GLN A 708 24.84 40.93 -8.59
C GLN A 708 23.59 40.30 -7.97
N TYR A 709 22.46 40.29 -8.68
CA TYR A 709 21.22 39.74 -8.11
C TYR A 709 21.22 38.21 -8.08
N ALA A 710 21.89 37.54 -9.02
CA ALA A 710 21.90 36.08 -9.12
C ALA A 710 22.62 35.36 -7.97
N PRO A 711 23.84 35.75 -7.54
CA PRO A 711 24.47 35.16 -6.36
C PRO A 711 23.73 35.53 -5.07
N LEU A 712 23.18 36.76 -5.00
CA LEU A 712 22.40 37.20 -3.84
C LEU A 712 21.11 36.39 -3.68
N SER A 713 20.34 36.21 -4.76
CA SER A 713 19.09 35.44 -4.72
C SER A 713 19.34 33.99 -4.32
N ALA A 714 20.41 33.37 -4.83
CA ALA A 714 20.78 32.00 -4.48
C ALA A 714 21.25 31.89 -3.02
N ALA A 715 22.02 32.86 -2.52
CA ALA A 715 22.45 32.88 -1.11
C ALA A 715 21.26 33.09 -0.16
N LEU A 716 20.33 33.99 -0.49
CA LEU A 716 19.10 34.20 0.28
C LEU A 716 18.22 32.96 0.28
N ALA A 717 18.02 32.32 -0.87
CA ALA A 717 17.26 31.09 -0.97
C ALA A 717 17.91 29.96 -0.16
N TRP A 718 19.24 29.81 -0.24
CA TRP A 718 19.97 28.78 0.50
C TRP A 718 19.85 28.98 2.03
N VAL A 719 20.06 30.20 2.53
CA VAL A 719 19.90 30.50 3.97
C VAL A 719 18.45 30.33 4.41
N GLY A 720 17.49 30.83 3.64
CA GLY A 720 16.07 30.76 3.96
C GLY A 720 15.55 29.32 4.04
N ILE A 721 15.88 28.48 3.06
CA ILE A 721 15.47 27.08 3.01
C ILE A 721 16.17 26.26 4.09
N LEU A 722 17.46 26.52 4.36
CA LEU A 722 18.20 25.83 5.42
C LEU A 722 17.61 26.14 6.80
N LEU A 723 17.35 27.41 7.10
CA LEU A 723 16.71 27.81 8.35
C LEU A 723 15.30 27.23 8.49
N TYR A 724 14.49 27.33 7.43
CA TYR A 724 13.14 26.74 7.44
C TYR A 724 13.18 25.23 7.67
N SER A 725 14.12 24.53 7.04
CA SER A 725 14.25 23.07 7.16
C SER A 725 14.74 22.60 8.53
N MET A 726 15.58 23.41 9.20
CA MET A 726 16.06 23.13 10.56
C MET A 726 15.05 23.50 11.65
N LEU A 727 14.30 24.60 11.47
CA LEU A 727 13.34 25.09 12.47
C LEU A 727 12.01 24.34 12.44
N ASN A 728 11.62 23.86 11.26
CA ASN A 728 10.39 23.12 11.05
C ASN A 728 10.69 21.87 10.20
N PRO A 729 11.18 20.77 10.81
CA PRO A 729 11.41 19.52 10.08
C PRO A 729 10.07 18.87 9.67
N VAL A 730 10.04 18.20 8.52
CA VAL A 730 8.83 17.48 8.08
C VAL A 730 8.58 16.25 8.95
N SER A 731 7.36 16.11 9.42
CA SER A 731 6.87 14.94 10.16
C SER A 731 5.80 14.21 9.37
N PRO A 732 5.75 12.88 9.44
CA PRO A 732 4.64 12.10 8.89
C PRO A 732 3.31 12.43 9.58
N THR A 733 2.20 12.18 8.90
CA THR A 733 0.88 12.13 9.54
C THR A 733 0.10 10.93 9.04
N ALA A 734 -0.45 10.13 9.95
CA ALA A 734 -1.35 9.05 9.61
C ALA A 734 -2.74 9.31 10.20
N SER A 735 -3.78 8.98 9.45
CA SER A 735 -5.18 9.10 9.86
C SER A 735 -5.94 7.84 9.47
N LEU A 736 -6.87 7.44 10.33
CA LEU A 736 -7.83 6.38 10.03
C LEU A 736 -9.14 7.03 9.61
N ASP A 737 -9.72 6.55 8.52
CA ASP A 737 -11.06 6.89 8.07
C ASP A 737 -11.56 5.71 7.23
N ARG A 738 -12.41 4.87 7.83
CA ARG A 738 -12.84 3.61 7.21
C ARG A 738 -14.16 3.79 6.48
N THR A 739 -14.12 3.57 5.18
CA THR A 739 -15.29 3.49 4.31
C THR A 739 -15.28 2.13 3.61
N CYS A 740 -16.41 1.43 3.64
CA CYS A 740 -16.52 0.07 3.10
C CYS A 740 -17.69 -0.05 2.13
N ALA A 741 -17.50 -0.82 1.07
CA ALA A 741 -18.54 -1.31 0.19
C ALA A 741 -18.60 -2.84 0.27
N SER A 742 -19.80 -3.41 0.23
CA SER A 742 -19.99 -4.85 0.16
C SER A 742 -20.30 -5.31 -1.27
N VAL A 743 -19.81 -6.50 -1.61
CA VAL A 743 -20.18 -7.25 -2.81
C VAL A 743 -20.82 -8.54 -2.32
N ASN A 744 -22.09 -8.78 -2.67
CA ASN A 744 -22.91 -9.85 -2.07
C ASN A 744 -22.87 -9.83 -0.53
N PHE A 745 -23.05 -8.64 0.07
CA PHE A 745 -23.07 -8.41 1.53
C PHE A 745 -21.91 -8.98 2.33
N ASP A 746 -22.04 -10.20 2.84
CA ASP A 746 -21.11 -10.89 3.72
C ASP A 746 -20.11 -11.79 2.96
N CYS A 747 -20.26 -11.91 1.63
CA CYS A 747 -19.30 -12.58 0.76
C CYS A 747 -17.96 -11.84 0.67
N GLN A 748 -17.97 -10.54 0.39
CA GLN A 748 -16.76 -9.78 0.12
C GLN A 748 -16.92 -8.31 0.53
N LEU A 749 -15.94 -7.80 1.28
CA LEU A 749 -15.81 -6.38 1.59
C LEU A 749 -14.67 -5.72 0.80
N ILE A 750 -14.90 -4.49 0.37
CA ILE A 750 -13.90 -3.62 -0.25
C ILE A 750 -13.85 -2.33 0.57
N CYS A 751 -12.75 -2.07 1.26
CA CYS A 751 -12.64 -0.98 2.21
C CYS A 751 -11.43 -0.09 1.92
N GLU A 752 -11.60 1.22 2.09
CA GLU A 752 -10.52 2.20 2.18
C GLU A 752 -10.49 2.71 3.62
N SER A 753 -9.34 2.55 4.30
CA SER A 753 -9.28 2.62 5.78
C SER A 753 -8.50 3.79 6.36
N GLY A 754 -7.75 4.51 5.55
CA GLY A 754 -6.94 5.59 6.07
C GLY A 754 -5.90 6.09 5.10
N ARG A 755 -5.14 7.07 5.59
CA ARG A 755 -4.16 7.81 4.81
C ARG A 755 -2.89 8.03 5.60
N LEU A 756 -1.74 7.84 4.95
CA LEU A 756 -0.40 8.07 5.47
C LEU A 756 0.31 9.11 4.60
N GLU A 757 0.46 10.31 5.10
CA GLU A 757 1.31 11.33 4.48
C GLU A 757 2.75 11.15 4.97
N ILE A 758 3.62 10.63 4.11
CA ILE A 758 5.06 10.56 4.39
C ILE A 758 5.77 11.87 4.02
N GLY A 759 5.23 12.59 3.03
CA GLY A 759 5.73 13.88 2.59
C GLY A 759 4.63 14.95 2.58
N SER A 760 5.04 16.21 2.57
CA SER A 760 4.11 17.35 2.63
C SER A 760 4.12 18.14 1.32
N TRP A 761 3.00 18.13 0.61
CA TRP A 761 2.81 18.95 -0.60
C TRP A 761 2.91 20.45 -0.30
N VAL A 762 2.31 20.90 0.80
CA VAL A 762 2.37 22.31 1.25
C VAL A 762 3.82 22.76 1.47
N ARG A 763 4.67 21.86 1.97
CA ARG A 763 6.09 22.15 2.16
C ARG A 763 6.82 22.27 0.81
N THR A 764 6.54 21.38 -0.14
CA THR A 764 7.07 21.46 -1.52
C THR A 764 6.74 22.82 -2.14
N GLU A 765 5.48 23.26 -2.07
CA GLU A 765 5.06 24.59 -2.56
C GLU A 765 5.79 25.72 -1.84
N THR A 766 5.93 25.63 -0.52
CA THR A 766 6.62 26.64 0.30
C THR A 766 8.09 26.78 -0.12
N LEU A 767 8.80 25.68 -0.36
CA LEU A 767 10.21 25.70 -0.79
C LEU A 767 10.39 26.32 -2.19
N VAL A 768 9.46 26.02 -3.11
CA VAL A 768 9.42 26.68 -4.44
C VAL A 768 9.13 28.18 -4.28
N ALA A 769 8.15 28.55 -3.45
CA ALA A 769 7.77 29.93 -3.19
C ALA A 769 8.92 30.74 -2.57
N ILE A 770 9.68 30.17 -1.62
CA ILE A 770 10.88 30.80 -1.07
C ILE A 770 11.91 31.05 -2.18
N THR A 771 12.17 30.05 -3.03
CA THR A 771 13.15 30.16 -4.12
C THR A 771 12.79 31.28 -5.10
N VAL A 772 11.52 31.33 -5.54
CA VAL A 772 11.01 32.37 -6.45
C VAL A 772 10.99 33.74 -5.75
N GLY A 773 10.52 33.79 -4.51
CA GLY A 773 10.46 35.01 -3.70
C GLY A 773 11.82 35.66 -3.50
N CYS A 774 12.87 34.87 -3.24
CA CYS A 774 14.23 35.38 -3.11
C CYS A 774 14.75 36.05 -4.40
N ILE A 775 14.35 35.56 -5.58
CA ILE A 775 14.69 36.20 -6.87
C ILE A 775 13.94 37.53 -7.01
N LEU A 776 12.64 37.52 -6.74
CA LEU A 776 11.79 38.71 -6.82
C LEU A 776 12.19 39.82 -5.85
N VAL A 777 12.81 39.47 -4.71
CA VAL A 777 13.37 40.45 -3.75
C VAL A 777 14.77 40.91 -4.16
N ALA A 778 15.63 40.01 -4.65
CA ALA A 778 17.02 40.35 -5.01
C ALA A 778 17.10 41.35 -6.18
N ILE A 779 16.24 41.22 -7.19
CA ILE A 779 16.21 42.12 -8.35
C ILE A 779 15.98 43.60 -7.94
N PRO A 780 14.89 43.96 -7.24
CA PRO A 780 14.64 45.34 -6.82
C PRO A 780 15.64 45.80 -5.76
N LEU A 781 16.10 44.93 -4.86
CA LEU A 781 17.11 45.29 -3.85
C LEU A 781 18.41 45.76 -4.52
N VAL A 782 18.90 45.04 -5.53
CA VAL A 782 20.09 45.44 -6.29
C VAL A 782 19.85 46.73 -7.06
N TYR A 783 18.67 46.88 -7.69
CA TYR A 783 18.30 48.11 -8.40
C TYR A 783 18.26 49.33 -7.47
N MET A 784 17.67 49.19 -6.29
CA MET A 784 17.60 50.23 -5.26
C MET A 784 18.96 50.55 -4.67
N CYS A 785 19.78 49.55 -4.34
CA CYS A 785 21.14 49.75 -3.83
C CYS A 785 22.02 50.48 -4.86
N ARG A 786 21.92 50.16 -6.15
CA ARG A 786 22.63 50.89 -7.21
C ARG A 786 22.15 52.33 -7.36
N ARG A 787 20.83 52.55 -7.31
CA ARG A 787 20.23 53.88 -7.38
C ARG A 787 20.65 54.77 -6.20
N VAL A 788 20.70 54.21 -4.99
CA VAL A 788 21.14 54.89 -3.76
C VAL A 788 22.66 55.15 -3.78
N ALA A 789 23.45 54.19 -4.24
CA ALA A 789 24.91 54.31 -4.34
C ALA A 789 25.37 55.25 -5.49
N ARG A 790 24.45 55.79 -6.31
CA ARG A 790 24.73 56.61 -7.51
C ARG A 790 25.78 55.98 -8.43
N ILE A 791 25.82 54.66 -8.48
CA ILE A 791 26.69 53.95 -9.41
C ILE A 791 26.08 54.16 -10.79
N ALA A 792 26.79 54.83 -11.69
CA ALA A 792 26.34 55.03 -13.06
C ALA A 792 25.97 53.66 -13.68
N PRO A 793 24.94 53.57 -14.55
CA PRO A 793 24.73 52.38 -15.35
C PRO A 793 26.07 52.01 -15.98
N TRP A 794 26.40 50.72 -15.99
CA TRP A 794 27.62 50.29 -16.65
C TRP A 794 27.46 50.62 -18.13
N SER A 795 27.99 51.78 -18.54
CA SER A 795 27.99 52.23 -19.92
C SER A 795 29.00 51.36 -20.66
N GLY A 796 28.61 50.12 -20.96
CA GLY A 796 29.23 49.38 -22.04
C GLY A 796 29.06 50.22 -23.29
N LEU A 797 30.15 50.45 -24.02
CA LEU A 797 30.15 51.16 -25.29
C LEU A 797 28.94 50.73 -26.12
N GLU A 798 28.10 51.70 -26.47
CA GLU A 798 27.07 51.53 -27.48
C GLU A 798 27.75 51.04 -28.77
N HIS A 799 27.26 49.93 -29.32
CA HIS A 799 27.69 49.29 -30.59
C HIS A 799 28.95 48.40 -30.58
N GLU A 800 29.10 47.48 -29.63
CA GLU A 800 29.95 46.29 -29.85
C GLU A 800 29.12 45.07 -30.25
N VAL A 801 29.42 44.51 -31.43
CA VAL A 801 28.79 43.31 -31.99
C VAL A 801 29.00 42.14 -31.02
N LYS A 802 27.93 41.78 -30.29
CA LYS A 802 27.92 40.63 -29.37
C LYS A 802 28.10 39.33 -30.17
N PRO A 803 29.06 38.46 -29.83
CA PRO A 803 29.25 37.21 -30.57
C PRO A 803 28.07 36.26 -30.33
N THR A 804 27.37 35.86 -31.39
CA THR A 804 26.24 34.91 -31.35
C THR A 804 26.62 33.49 -30.86
N VAL A 805 27.92 33.23 -30.62
CA VAL A 805 28.49 31.92 -30.29
C VAL A 805 28.67 31.71 -28.78
N ILE A 806 28.69 32.80 -27.98
CA ILE A 806 28.83 32.72 -26.52
C ILE A 806 27.44 32.57 -25.88
N PRO A 807 27.23 31.62 -24.95
CA PRO A 807 25.99 31.51 -24.20
C PRO A 807 25.69 32.79 -23.39
N ALA A 808 24.41 33.15 -23.26
CA ALA A 808 23.98 34.32 -22.46
C ALA A 808 24.52 34.30 -21.02
N ALA A 809 24.55 33.12 -20.37
CA ALA A 809 25.17 32.96 -19.05
C ALA A 809 26.68 33.26 -19.05
N GLY A 810 27.38 32.90 -20.13
CA GLY A 810 28.80 33.21 -20.30
C GLY A 810 29.05 34.71 -20.46
N GLU A 811 28.21 35.41 -21.22
CA GLU A 811 28.27 36.87 -21.39
C GLU A 811 27.94 37.60 -20.07
N ALA A 812 26.92 37.12 -19.35
CA ALA A 812 26.48 37.75 -18.11
C ALA A 812 27.50 37.55 -16.98
N PHE A 813 28.00 36.34 -16.75
CA PHE A 813 28.73 36.00 -15.52
C PHE A 813 30.26 35.94 -15.65
N LEU A 814 30.80 35.68 -16.85
CA LEU A 814 32.25 35.53 -17.03
C LEU A 814 32.91 36.87 -17.35
N ASN A 815 34.11 37.10 -16.80
CA ASN A 815 34.87 38.31 -17.10
C ASN A 815 35.59 38.18 -18.45
N LEU A 816 34.89 38.52 -19.54
CA LEU A 816 35.41 38.53 -20.90
C LEU A 816 36.33 39.75 -21.10
N ARG A 817 37.62 39.51 -21.40
CA ARG A 817 38.54 40.59 -21.75
C ARG A 817 38.37 40.94 -23.23
N VAL A 818 37.86 42.15 -23.50
CA VAL A 818 37.74 42.72 -24.85
C VAL A 818 39.04 43.45 -25.20
N LEU A 819 39.65 43.08 -26.32
CA LEU A 819 40.83 43.75 -26.86
C LEU A 819 40.48 44.32 -28.23
N THR A 820 40.55 45.64 -28.37
CA THR A 820 40.39 46.33 -29.66
C THR A 820 41.75 46.42 -30.34
N LEU A 821 41.92 45.69 -31.44
CA LEU A 821 43.10 45.78 -32.33
C LEU A 821 42.64 46.24 -33.71
N GLU A 822 43.20 47.34 -34.20
CA GLU A 822 43.10 47.83 -35.60
C GLU A 822 41.70 47.63 -36.21
N ASN A 823 40.71 48.34 -35.67
CA ASN A 823 39.31 48.33 -36.12
C ASN A 823 38.59 46.96 -36.05
N SER A 824 39.10 45.99 -35.28
CA SER A 824 38.41 44.74 -34.99
C SER A 824 38.39 44.44 -33.49
N VAL A 825 37.19 44.17 -32.98
CA VAL A 825 36.95 43.74 -31.60
C VAL A 825 37.30 42.25 -31.52
N ASN A 826 38.39 41.92 -30.81
CA ASN A 826 38.81 40.55 -30.58
C ASN A 826 38.53 40.15 -29.12
N TRP A 827 37.91 38.99 -28.95
CA TRP A 827 37.59 38.45 -27.64
C TRP A 827 38.70 37.50 -27.21
N CYS A 828 39.25 37.72 -26.01
CA CYS A 828 40.21 36.81 -25.40
C CYS A 828 39.51 35.94 -24.37
N MET A 829 39.44 34.64 -24.66
CA MET A 829 38.98 33.64 -23.72
C MET A 829 40.17 32.75 -23.33
N ASP A 830 40.32 32.51 -22.03
CA ASP A 830 41.25 31.49 -21.56
C ASP A 830 40.69 30.07 -21.85
N HIS A 831 41.55 29.06 -21.84
CA HIS A 831 41.13 27.69 -22.17
C HIS A 831 40.08 27.13 -21.19
N ALA A 832 40.03 27.61 -19.95
CA ALA A 832 39.05 27.20 -18.96
C ALA A 832 37.67 27.81 -19.26
N MET A 833 37.60 29.11 -19.55
CA MET A 833 36.40 29.82 -20.00
C MET A 833 35.84 29.25 -21.30
N CYS A 834 36.71 28.87 -22.24
CA CYS A 834 36.30 28.17 -23.46
C CYS A 834 35.56 26.87 -23.11
N THR A 835 36.13 26.05 -22.22
CA THR A 835 35.50 24.82 -21.73
C THR A 835 34.16 25.08 -21.04
N LEU A 836 34.06 26.09 -20.16
CA LEU A 836 32.79 26.46 -19.51
C LEU A 836 31.69 26.83 -20.52
N CYS A 837 32.07 27.55 -21.58
CA CYS A 837 31.17 27.95 -22.65
C CYS A 837 30.94 26.87 -23.73
N GLY A 838 31.49 25.66 -23.57
CA GLY A 838 31.33 24.55 -24.52
C GLY A 838 32.12 24.72 -25.82
N LEU A 839 33.21 25.49 -25.78
CA LEU A 839 34.13 25.72 -26.90
C LEU A 839 35.43 24.95 -26.63
N ILE A 840 35.74 23.96 -27.46
CA ILE A 840 36.92 23.12 -27.30
C ILE A 840 37.95 23.49 -28.38
N PRO A 841 38.99 24.26 -28.05
CA PRO A 841 40.06 24.54 -28.99
C PRO A 841 40.99 23.33 -29.14
N PHE A 842 41.30 22.95 -30.37
CA PHE A 842 42.23 21.87 -30.69
C PHE A 842 43.06 22.22 -31.93
N GLU A 843 44.26 21.63 -32.04
CA GLU A 843 45.18 21.89 -33.15
C GLU A 843 45.34 20.62 -34.00
N VAL A 844 45.21 20.76 -35.32
CA VAL A 844 45.50 19.69 -36.28
C VAL A 844 46.41 20.26 -37.36
N ASN A 845 47.59 19.65 -37.53
CA ASN A 845 48.58 20.00 -38.57
C ASN A 845 48.94 21.50 -38.59
N GLY A 846 49.17 22.13 -37.43
CA GLY A 846 49.54 23.55 -37.35
C GLY A 846 48.38 24.54 -37.52
N SER A 847 47.16 24.05 -37.73
CA SER A 847 45.94 24.86 -37.82
C SER A 847 45.12 24.74 -36.54
N ASN A 848 44.71 25.88 -35.98
CA ASN A 848 43.85 25.94 -34.80
C ASN A 848 42.37 25.82 -35.20
N TYR A 849 41.65 24.91 -34.57
CA TYR A 849 40.21 24.69 -34.70
C TYR A 849 39.52 24.90 -33.36
N VAL A 850 38.23 25.22 -33.38
CA VAL A 850 37.37 25.30 -32.20
C VAL A 850 36.14 24.47 -32.48
N PHE A 851 35.88 23.44 -31.67
CA PHE A 851 34.63 22.70 -31.71
C PHE A 851 33.62 23.37 -30.76
N ASP A 852 32.47 23.76 -31.28
CA ASP A 852 31.34 24.22 -30.47
C ASP A 852 30.38 23.07 -30.21
N ILE A 853 30.32 22.62 -28.96
CA ILE A 853 29.48 21.50 -28.54
C ILE A 853 27.99 21.82 -28.65
N LYS A 854 27.61 23.09 -28.53
CA LYS A 854 26.20 23.53 -28.55
C LYS A 854 25.62 23.44 -29.96
N LEU A 855 26.43 23.82 -30.94
CA LEU A 855 26.06 23.83 -32.36
C LEU A 855 26.51 22.56 -33.10
N TRP A 856 27.34 21.72 -32.47
CA TRP A 856 28.01 20.57 -33.10
C TRP A 856 28.79 20.95 -34.39
N VAL A 857 29.41 22.13 -34.40
CA VAL A 857 30.17 22.66 -35.55
C VAL A 857 31.65 22.87 -35.17
N VAL A 858 32.55 22.57 -36.12
CA VAL A 858 33.98 22.87 -36.02
C VAL A 858 34.31 24.13 -36.82
N TRP A 859 34.86 25.13 -36.15
CA TRP A 859 35.34 26.38 -36.74
C TRP A 859 36.85 26.30 -36.98
N LYS A 860 37.33 26.75 -38.15
CA LYS A 860 38.77 26.92 -38.40
C LYS A 860 39.18 28.36 -38.08
N LYS A 861 40.20 28.54 -37.25
CA LYS A 861 40.82 29.86 -37.01
C LYS A 861 41.53 30.30 -38.29
N LYS A 862 41.15 31.46 -38.83
CA LYS A 862 41.82 32.06 -40.01
C LYS A 862 43.20 32.58 -39.58
N GLN A 863 44.28 31.90 -39.97
CA GLN A 863 45.65 32.42 -39.83
C GLN A 863 45.82 33.63 -40.77
N GLN A 864 46.34 34.74 -40.25
CA GLN A 864 46.88 35.81 -41.09
C GLN A 864 48.16 35.30 -41.75
N THR A 865 48.30 35.55 -43.05
CA THR A 865 49.58 35.42 -43.75
C THR A 865 50.64 36.26 -43.03
N PRO A 866 51.80 35.69 -42.68
CA PRO A 866 52.85 36.44 -42.01
C PRO A 866 53.43 37.47 -42.98
N GLU A 867 53.24 38.76 -42.71
CA GLU A 867 54.16 39.77 -43.24
C GLU A 867 55.52 39.58 -42.55
N LYS A 868 56.53 39.31 -43.37
CA LYS A 868 57.92 39.12 -42.95
C LYS A 868 58.40 40.40 -42.27
N HIS A 869 58.60 40.38 -40.96
CA HIS A 869 59.73 40.95 -40.20
C HIS A 869 59.33 41.22 -38.75
N ALA A 870 59.59 40.28 -37.85
CA ALA A 870 60.06 40.54 -36.49
C ALA A 870 60.57 39.24 -35.89
N THR A 871 61.86 39.22 -35.61
CA THR A 871 62.58 38.20 -34.87
C THR A 871 62.25 38.27 -33.38
N GLU A 872 62.40 37.11 -32.75
CA GLU A 872 62.78 36.91 -31.34
C GLU A 872 61.67 36.51 -30.34
N HIS A 873 62.02 35.51 -29.55
CA HIS A 873 61.17 34.63 -28.75
C HIS A 873 60.31 35.33 -27.70
N GLN A 874 58.99 35.13 -27.77
CA GLN A 874 58.15 34.99 -26.57
C GLN A 874 56.99 34.06 -26.88
N ARG A 875 57.09 32.83 -26.36
CA ARG A 875 56.04 31.81 -26.44
C ARG A 875 54.99 32.12 -25.36
N THR A 876 53.98 32.91 -25.71
CA THR A 876 52.77 33.10 -24.89
C THR A 876 51.58 32.45 -25.60
N ASP A 877 51.56 31.11 -25.60
CA ASP A 877 50.48 30.28 -26.15
C ASP A 877 49.33 30.09 -25.15
N SER A 878 48.81 31.17 -24.53
CA SER A 878 47.82 31.05 -23.44
C SER A 878 46.47 31.71 -23.72
N THR A 879 46.34 32.50 -24.79
CA THR A 879 45.12 33.27 -25.08
C THR A 879 44.55 32.95 -26.46
N LEU A 880 43.34 32.39 -26.48
CA LEU A 880 42.63 32.15 -27.74
C LEU A 880 41.98 33.45 -28.22
N HIS A 881 42.57 34.10 -29.22
CA HIS A 881 41.95 35.21 -29.93
C HIS A 881 40.86 34.68 -30.87
N MET A 882 39.59 34.87 -30.49
CA MET A 882 38.43 34.63 -31.36
C MET A 882 38.02 35.96 -31.99
N ARG A 883 38.17 36.07 -33.31
CA ARG A 883 37.54 37.15 -34.09
C ARG A 883 36.08 36.76 -34.29
N SER A 884 35.14 37.69 -34.10
CA SER A 884 33.75 37.46 -34.51
C SER A 884 33.76 36.94 -35.96
N PRO A 885 33.11 35.81 -36.29
CA PRO A 885 33.02 35.41 -37.68
C PRO A 885 32.29 36.53 -38.41
N SER A 886 33.03 37.32 -39.20
CA SER A 886 32.38 38.09 -40.24
C SER A 886 31.78 37.04 -41.15
N LEU A 887 30.45 36.87 -41.09
CA LEU A 887 29.69 36.20 -42.12
C LEU A 887 29.85 37.02 -43.41
N SER A 888 31.03 36.94 -44.04
CA SER A 888 31.16 37.22 -45.45
C SER A 888 30.63 35.99 -46.18
N MET A 889 29.35 35.67 -45.99
CA MET A 889 28.64 34.95 -47.03
C MET A 889 28.73 35.86 -48.25
N ARG A 890 29.52 35.44 -49.24
CA ARG A 890 29.45 36.01 -50.58
C ARG A 890 27.97 35.99 -50.94
N ALA A 891 27.34 37.15 -51.02
CA ALA A 891 25.93 37.30 -51.34
C ALA A 891 25.65 36.72 -52.73
N ARG A 892 25.44 35.41 -52.79
CA ARG A 892 24.55 34.78 -53.76
C ARG A 892 23.15 34.84 -53.16
N PRO A 893 22.07 34.92 -53.94
CA PRO A 893 20.77 35.32 -53.42
C PRO A 893 20.20 34.23 -52.52
N ILE A 894 20.43 34.36 -51.21
CA ILE A 894 19.79 33.60 -50.12
C ILE A 894 18.37 34.17 -49.89
N ALA A 895 17.61 34.41 -50.97
CA ALA A 895 16.20 34.79 -50.83
C ALA A 895 15.34 33.56 -50.53
N ALA A 896 15.71 32.40 -51.10
CA ALA A 896 15.00 31.14 -50.89
C ALA A 896 15.15 30.59 -49.46
N ALA A 897 16.33 30.67 -48.85
CA ALA A 897 16.54 30.14 -47.50
C ALA A 897 15.96 31.03 -46.38
N ILE A 898 15.82 32.34 -46.61
CA ILE A 898 15.12 33.26 -45.68
C ILE A 898 13.60 33.02 -45.74
N LEU A 899 13.04 32.68 -46.91
CA LEU A 899 11.64 32.30 -47.08
C LEU A 899 11.32 30.87 -46.58
N LEU A 900 12.31 29.98 -46.54
CA LEU A 900 12.19 28.61 -46.03
C LEU A 900 12.38 28.50 -44.51
N ALA A 901 13.03 29.47 -43.85
CA ALA A 901 13.28 29.43 -42.41
C ALA A 901 12.00 29.33 -41.55
N PRO A 902 10.92 30.11 -41.82
CA PRO A 902 9.66 29.98 -41.09
C PRO A 902 8.98 28.63 -41.34
N LEU A 903 9.15 28.05 -42.55
CA LEU A 903 8.59 26.75 -42.90
C LEU A 903 9.36 25.61 -42.20
N THR A 904 10.68 25.72 -42.06
CA THR A 904 11.48 24.74 -41.32
C THR A 904 11.23 24.82 -39.82
N GLU A 905 10.99 26.02 -39.28
CA GLU A 905 10.65 26.24 -37.88
C GLU A 905 9.23 25.71 -37.58
N ALA A 906 8.23 26.06 -38.39
CA ALA A 906 6.88 25.52 -38.29
C ALA A 906 6.84 23.99 -38.50
N ALA A 907 7.64 23.44 -39.42
CA ALA A 907 7.76 21.99 -39.59
C ALA A 907 8.43 21.32 -38.39
N SER A 908 9.44 21.95 -37.77
CA SER A 908 10.07 21.46 -36.55
C SER A 908 9.09 21.48 -35.37
N GLU A 909 8.35 22.57 -35.17
CA GLU A 909 7.31 22.67 -34.15
C GLU A 909 6.20 21.64 -34.37
N THR A 910 5.71 21.52 -35.60
CA THR A 910 4.68 20.52 -35.96
C THR A 910 5.20 19.10 -35.72
N ASN A 911 6.45 18.80 -36.09
CA ASN A 911 7.06 17.50 -35.85
C ASN A 911 7.23 17.21 -34.35
N SER A 912 7.58 18.21 -33.53
CA SER A 912 7.62 18.08 -32.07
C SER A 912 6.22 17.85 -31.48
N VAL A 913 5.19 18.56 -31.96
CA VAL A 913 3.80 18.36 -31.50
C VAL A 913 3.28 16.97 -31.89
N VAL A 914 3.54 16.53 -33.12
CA VAL A 914 3.18 15.18 -33.59
C VAL A 914 3.93 14.12 -32.80
N PHE A 915 5.23 14.31 -32.56
CA PHE A 915 6.03 13.43 -31.71
C PHE A 915 5.43 13.32 -30.30
N ILE A 916 5.12 14.44 -29.65
CA ILE A 916 4.49 14.44 -28.32
C ILE A 916 3.13 13.73 -28.35
N SER A 917 2.31 13.94 -29.37
CA SER A 917 1.00 13.28 -29.50
C SER A 917 1.13 11.76 -29.68
N VAL A 918 2.05 11.30 -30.54
CA VAL A 918 2.29 9.87 -30.80
C VAL A 918 2.93 9.23 -29.57
N SER A 919 3.90 9.89 -28.96
CA SER A 919 4.51 9.46 -27.71
C SER A 919 3.49 9.41 -26.58
N GLY A 920 2.56 10.36 -26.48
CA GLY A 920 1.52 10.34 -25.44
C GLY A 920 0.60 9.11 -25.52
N GLN A 921 0.30 8.62 -26.73
CA GLN A 921 -0.51 7.40 -26.89
C GLN A 921 0.28 6.12 -26.66
N ASN A 922 1.51 6.05 -27.15
CA ASN A 922 2.34 4.85 -27.02
C ASN A 922 2.96 4.74 -25.62
N LEU A 923 3.36 5.85 -24.98
CA LEU A 923 3.93 5.88 -23.62
C LEU A 923 2.85 5.99 -22.53
N ALA A 924 1.58 5.73 -22.85
CA ALA A 924 0.49 5.78 -21.89
C ALA A 924 0.57 4.66 -20.82
N ASN A 925 1.33 3.60 -21.10
CA ASN A 925 1.60 2.48 -20.19
C ASN A 925 2.99 1.91 -20.47
N ASP A 926 3.51 1.14 -19.51
CA ASP A 926 4.85 0.51 -19.58
C ASP A 926 4.96 -0.58 -20.66
N PHE A 927 3.84 -1.08 -21.20
CA PHE A 927 3.83 -2.06 -22.30
C PHE A 927 4.01 -1.43 -23.67
N PHE A 928 4.01 -0.10 -23.75
CA PHE A 928 3.99 0.65 -25.00
C PHE A 928 2.80 0.28 -25.90
N TRP A 929 1.66 -0.12 -25.31
CA TRP A 929 0.50 -0.63 -26.03
C TRP A 929 -0.65 0.40 -26.02
N PRO A 930 -0.92 1.10 -27.14
CA PRO A 930 -1.99 2.09 -27.21
C PRO A 930 -3.36 1.53 -26.83
N GLY A 931 -4.06 2.22 -25.92
CA GLY A 931 -5.40 1.83 -25.48
C GLY A 931 -5.46 0.67 -24.49
N PHE A 932 -4.32 0.17 -24.01
CA PHE A 932 -4.28 -0.83 -22.95
C PHE A 932 -4.83 -0.26 -21.65
N ASN A 933 -5.94 -0.83 -21.18
CA ASN A 933 -6.63 -0.48 -19.96
C ASN A 933 -6.95 -1.73 -19.14
N SER A 934 -7.10 -1.56 -17.83
CA SER A 934 -7.38 -2.65 -16.90
C SER A 934 -8.75 -3.30 -17.13
N THR A 935 -9.78 -2.51 -17.41
CA THR A 935 -11.15 -3.01 -17.57
C THR A 935 -11.47 -3.53 -18.97
N GLY A 936 -10.62 -3.22 -19.95
CA GLY A 936 -10.83 -3.65 -21.33
C GLY A 936 -9.87 -4.75 -21.73
N ILE A 937 -8.71 -4.35 -22.25
CA ILE A 937 -7.72 -5.27 -22.85
C ILE A 937 -7.15 -6.22 -21.79
N ASP A 938 -6.82 -5.74 -20.61
CA ASP A 938 -6.24 -6.58 -19.55
C ASP A 938 -7.24 -7.65 -19.06
N ALA A 939 -8.48 -7.25 -18.76
CA ALA A 939 -9.53 -8.18 -18.36
C ALA A 939 -9.89 -9.19 -19.46
N PHE A 940 -9.90 -8.77 -20.73
CA PHE A 940 -10.06 -9.69 -21.85
C PHE A 940 -8.91 -10.70 -21.91
N LEU A 941 -7.66 -10.24 -21.84
CA LEU A 941 -6.49 -11.13 -21.82
C LEU A 941 -6.54 -12.09 -20.63
N GLY A 942 -6.93 -11.64 -19.44
CA GLY A 942 -7.08 -12.48 -18.27
C GLY A 942 -8.11 -13.60 -18.45
N ASN A 943 -9.31 -13.25 -18.93
CA ASN A 943 -10.36 -14.25 -19.24
C ASN A 943 -9.95 -15.20 -20.35
N TRP A 944 -9.29 -14.66 -21.38
CA TRP A 944 -8.77 -15.43 -22.50
C TRP A 944 -7.73 -16.44 -22.01
N PHE A 945 -6.73 -16.01 -21.23
CA PHE A 945 -5.72 -16.90 -20.66
C PHE A 945 -6.35 -17.93 -19.73
N ASN A 946 -7.27 -17.56 -18.84
CA ASN A 946 -7.94 -18.53 -17.97
C ASN A 946 -8.71 -19.60 -18.76
N THR A 947 -9.31 -19.21 -19.88
CA THR A 947 -10.00 -20.13 -20.78
C THR A 947 -9.00 -21.02 -21.54
N GLN A 948 -7.97 -20.43 -22.14
CA GLN A 948 -6.99 -21.19 -22.91
C GLN A 948 -6.14 -22.10 -22.02
N LEU A 949 -5.79 -21.69 -20.81
CA LEU A 949 -5.06 -22.52 -19.84
C LEU A 949 -5.84 -23.77 -19.46
N PHE A 950 -7.17 -23.70 -19.45
CA PHE A 950 -8.03 -24.87 -19.22
C PHE A 950 -8.00 -25.86 -20.39
N TYR A 951 -7.97 -25.37 -21.64
CA TYR A 951 -8.00 -26.23 -22.84
C TYR A 951 -6.62 -26.65 -23.36
N ALA A 952 -5.59 -25.85 -23.11
CA ALA A 952 -4.27 -26.03 -23.68
C ALA A 952 -3.43 -27.01 -22.86
N THR A 953 -3.26 -28.22 -23.39
CA THR A 953 -2.42 -29.27 -22.79
C THR A 953 -0.98 -29.27 -23.33
N LEU A 954 -0.68 -28.43 -24.33
CA LEU A 954 0.63 -28.31 -24.99
C LEU A 954 0.99 -26.83 -25.26
N PRO A 955 2.28 -26.49 -25.34
CA PRO A 955 2.71 -25.13 -25.71
C PRO A 955 2.22 -24.78 -27.11
N MET A 956 1.39 -23.74 -27.22
CA MET A 956 0.82 -23.27 -28.48
C MET A 956 1.12 -21.78 -28.67
N THR A 957 1.33 -21.38 -29.93
CA THR A 957 1.50 -19.97 -30.30
C THR A 957 0.20 -19.49 -30.92
N TRP A 958 -0.42 -18.48 -30.32
CA TRP A 958 -1.72 -17.95 -30.76
C TRP A 958 -1.60 -16.55 -31.34
N ARG A 959 -2.54 -16.23 -32.24
CA ARG A 959 -2.80 -14.87 -32.71
C ARG A 959 -3.95 -14.30 -31.91
N LEU A 960 -3.68 -13.28 -31.10
CA LEU A 960 -4.67 -12.62 -30.24
C LEU A 960 -5.77 -11.90 -31.03
N ASP A 961 -5.56 -11.62 -32.32
CA ASP A 961 -6.52 -11.02 -33.24
C ASP A 961 -7.43 -12.04 -33.96
N ASP A 962 -7.35 -13.32 -33.59
CA ASP A 962 -8.22 -14.36 -34.16
C ASP A 962 -9.66 -14.22 -33.63
N VAL A 963 -10.62 -14.18 -34.56
CA VAL A 963 -12.05 -14.07 -34.26
C VAL A 963 -12.56 -15.24 -33.43
N GLY A 964 -11.91 -16.40 -33.50
CA GLY A 964 -12.26 -17.57 -32.68
C GLY A 964 -12.05 -17.37 -31.17
N PHE A 965 -11.33 -16.32 -30.77
CA PHE A 965 -11.07 -15.96 -29.37
C PHE A 965 -11.93 -14.81 -28.85
N ALA A 966 -12.83 -14.27 -29.67
CA ALA A 966 -13.82 -13.31 -29.20
C ALA A 966 -14.79 -13.98 -28.23
N ASP A 967 -15.11 -13.30 -27.13
CA ASP A 967 -16.16 -13.72 -26.20
C ASP A 967 -17.36 -12.75 -26.26
N ALA A 968 -18.42 -13.08 -25.51
CA ALA A 968 -19.62 -12.26 -25.41
C ALA A 968 -19.61 -11.28 -24.23
N LEU A 969 -18.49 -11.18 -23.50
CA LEU A 969 -18.38 -10.33 -22.32
C LEU A 969 -18.23 -8.86 -22.75
N LEU A 970 -18.88 -7.97 -22.00
CA LEU A 970 -18.81 -6.53 -22.25
C LEU A 970 -17.62 -5.93 -21.50
N TYR A 971 -16.56 -5.63 -22.24
CA TYR A 971 -15.32 -5.02 -21.74
C TYR A 971 -15.32 -3.48 -21.75
N ASN A 972 -16.50 -2.88 -21.59
CA ASN A 972 -16.70 -1.42 -21.62
C ASN A 972 -17.13 -0.83 -20.27
N GLY A 973 -17.15 -1.64 -19.21
CA GLY A 973 -17.54 -1.22 -17.87
C GLY A 973 -16.41 -0.51 -17.09
N SER A 974 -16.78 0.13 -15.98
CA SER A 974 -15.84 0.66 -14.97
C SER A 974 -15.18 -0.43 -14.13
N THR A 975 -15.76 -1.63 -14.12
CA THR A 975 -15.25 -2.84 -13.46
C THR A 975 -15.59 -4.05 -14.33
N THR A 976 -14.62 -4.93 -14.57
CA THR A 976 -14.80 -6.16 -15.34
C THR A 976 -14.20 -7.33 -14.60
N LEU A 977 -14.92 -8.45 -14.57
CA LEU A 977 -14.51 -9.63 -13.83
C LEU A 977 -13.57 -10.48 -14.70
N VAL A 978 -12.50 -10.98 -14.09
CA VAL A 978 -11.65 -12.03 -14.65
C VAL A 978 -12.05 -13.34 -13.98
N MET A 979 -12.66 -14.22 -14.75
CA MET A 979 -13.18 -15.50 -14.28
C MET A 979 -12.16 -16.60 -14.53
N SER A 980 -11.98 -17.50 -13.57
CA SER A 980 -11.23 -18.75 -13.72
C SER A 980 -12.16 -19.94 -13.49
N GLN A 981 -11.89 -21.07 -14.14
CA GLN A 981 -12.68 -22.27 -13.95
C GLN A 981 -12.35 -22.92 -12.61
N SER A 982 -13.36 -23.12 -11.76
CA SER A 982 -13.20 -23.70 -10.41
C SER A 982 -12.60 -25.11 -10.44
N LEU A 983 -12.83 -25.86 -11.52
CA LEU A 983 -12.29 -27.21 -11.72
C LEU A 983 -10.88 -27.23 -12.32
N TYR A 984 -10.29 -26.08 -12.67
CA TYR A 984 -8.98 -26.04 -13.31
C TYR A 984 -7.88 -26.68 -12.44
N ASN A 985 -7.93 -26.44 -11.12
CA ASN A 985 -7.02 -27.09 -10.19
C ASN A 985 -7.15 -28.61 -10.25
N ASN A 986 -8.36 -29.14 -10.35
CA ASN A 986 -8.59 -30.59 -10.48
C ASN A 986 -8.02 -31.13 -11.79
N VAL A 987 -8.15 -30.39 -12.90
CA VAL A 987 -7.52 -30.75 -14.18
C VAL A 987 -6.00 -30.79 -14.05
N ILE A 988 -5.38 -29.78 -13.43
CA ILE A 988 -3.93 -29.78 -13.19
C ILE A 988 -3.53 -30.99 -12.34
N TYR A 989 -4.20 -31.25 -11.21
CA TYR A 989 -3.86 -32.36 -10.32
C TYR A 989 -4.06 -33.74 -10.97
N MET A 990 -5.19 -33.93 -11.66
CA MET A 990 -5.61 -35.25 -12.16
C MET A 990 -5.11 -35.56 -13.56
N GLU A 991 -4.78 -34.55 -14.38
CA GLU A 991 -4.36 -34.75 -15.78
C GLU A 991 -2.92 -34.30 -16.02
N THR A 992 -2.52 -33.12 -15.56
CA THR A 992 -1.18 -32.58 -15.83
C THR A 992 -0.12 -33.17 -14.90
N LEU A 993 -0.31 -33.01 -13.59
CA LEU A 993 0.62 -33.49 -12.56
C LEU A 993 0.58 -35.01 -12.40
N ALA A 994 -0.57 -35.66 -12.65
CA ALA A 994 -0.67 -37.12 -12.60
C ALA A 994 0.22 -37.80 -13.65
N ASN A 995 0.47 -37.14 -14.78
CA ASN A 995 1.33 -37.65 -15.85
C ASN A 995 2.82 -37.31 -15.66
N ASP A 996 3.15 -36.40 -14.73
CA ASP A 996 4.53 -36.09 -14.32
C ASP A 996 4.89 -36.84 -13.03
N LEU A 997 5.46 -38.03 -13.18
CA LEU A 997 5.92 -38.85 -12.07
C LEU A 997 6.95 -38.12 -11.18
N GLY A 998 7.77 -37.24 -11.76
CA GLY A 998 8.79 -36.49 -11.02
C GLY A 998 8.15 -35.45 -10.10
N ALA A 999 7.17 -34.70 -10.60
CA ALA A 999 6.40 -33.75 -9.81
C ALA A 999 5.58 -34.44 -8.72
N ALA A 1000 4.94 -35.58 -9.02
CA ALA A 1000 4.21 -36.37 -8.02
C ALA A 1000 5.11 -36.86 -6.89
N ILE A 1001 6.32 -37.36 -7.19
CA ILE A 1001 7.31 -37.78 -6.19
C ILE A 1001 7.80 -36.59 -5.37
N ALA A 1002 8.07 -35.44 -6.01
CA ALA A 1002 8.48 -34.23 -5.31
C ALA A 1002 7.39 -33.75 -4.35
N GLY A 1003 6.12 -33.76 -4.78
CA GLY A 1003 4.96 -33.44 -3.94
C GLY A 1003 4.87 -34.36 -2.72
N LEU A 1004 4.88 -35.67 -2.91
CA LEU A 1004 4.84 -36.65 -1.81
C LEU A 1004 5.99 -36.47 -0.79
N ARG A 1005 7.17 -36.03 -1.25
CA ARG A 1005 8.32 -35.76 -0.37
C ARG A 1005 8.23 -34.44 0.40
N MET A 1006 7.44 -33.49 -0.09
CA MET A 1006 7.18 -32.22 0.59
C MET A 1006 5.98 -32.32 1.54
N THR A 1007 5.08 -33.29 1.33
CA THR A 1007 3.92 -33.54 2.18
C THR A 1007 4.36 -33.99 3.59
N PRO A 1008 3.95 -33.29 4.66
CA PRO A 1008 4.26 -33.69 6.03
C PRO A 1008 3.72 -35.10 6.35
N PRO A 1009 4.46 -35.93 7.10
CA PRO A 1009 4.05 -37.30 7.41
C PRO A 1009 2.68 -37.42 8.07
N SER A 1010 2.31 -36.44 8.91
CA SER A 1010 1.01 -36.37 9.60
C SER A 1010 -0.18 -36.24 8.64
N THR A 1011 0.06 -35.73 7.43
CA THR A 1011 -0.98 -35.49 6.41
C THR A 1011 -1.07 -36.60 5.37
N LEU A 1012 -0.04 -37.46 5.26
CA LEU A 1012 -0.02 -38.58 4.31
C LEU A 1012 -1.22 -39.53 4.43
N PRO A 1013 -1.74 -39.88 5.63
CA PRO A 1013 -2.93 -40.72 5.75
C PRO A 1013 -4.20 -40.11 5.12
N TYR A 1014 -4.23 -38.79 4.93
CA TYR A 1014 -5.35 -38.07 4.34
C TYR A 1014 -5.23 -37.89 2.83
N VAL A 1015 -4.15 -38.36 2.20
CA VAL A 1015 -4.05 -38.38 0.74
C VAL A 1015 -5.07 -39.39 0.20
N PHE A 1016 -6.06 -38.89 -0.54
CA PHE A 1016 -7.20 -39.66 -0.99
C PHE A 1016 -6.83 -40.66 -2.10
N THR A 1017 -6.27 -41.80 -1.69
CA THR A 1017 -6.05 -42.97 -2.54
C THR A 1017 -6.53 -44.22 -1.81
N SER A 1018 -6.94 -45.22 -2.57
CA SER A 1018 -7.37 -46.49 -2.03
C SER A 1018 -6.41 -47.58 -2.49
N PHE A 1019 -5.52 -47.96 -1.58
CA PHE A 1019 -4.43 -48.90 -1.83
C PHE A 1019 -4.92 -50.25 -2.33
N CYS A 1020 -4.19 -50.78 -3.30
CA CYS A 1020 -4.38 -52.12 -3.85
C CYS A 1020 -3.33 -53.09 -3.35
N TYR A 1021 -2.10 -52.59 -3.12
CA TYR A 1021 -0.96 -53.38 -2.71
C TYR A 1021 -0.16 -52.64 -1.64
N LEU A 1022 0.45 -53.40 -0.74
CA LEU A 1022 1.40 -52.84 0.23
C LEU A 1022 2.68 -52.41 -0.46
N ASP A 1023 3.19 -53.26 -1.36
CA ASP A 1023 4.51 -53.20 -1.97
C ASP A 1023 4.44 -53.19 -3.50
N PHE A 1024 5.44 -52.60 -4.16
CA PHE A 1024 5.56 -52.54 -5.62
C PHE A 1024 5.66 -53.94 -6.26
N GLU A 1025 6.17 -54.93 -5.53
CA GLU A 1025 6.20 -56.31 -6.00
C GLU A 1025 4.84 -57.02 -5.92
N ARG A 1026 3.81 -56.35 -5.37
CA ARG A 1026 2.43 -56.86 -5.25
C ARG A 1026 2.32 -58.14 -4.41
N ARG A 1027 3.22 -58.33 -3.44
CA ARG A 1027 3.22 -59.51 -2.55
C ARG A 1027 2.03 -59.48 -1.59
N TRP A 1028 1.60 -58.30 -1.17
CA TRP A 1028 0.51 -58.15 -0.19
C TRP A 1028 -0.65 -57.36 -0.78
N ALA A 1029 -1.81 -57.99 -0.89
CA ALA A 1029 -3.08 -57.37 -1.30
C ALA A 1029 -3.68 -56.54 -0.15
N MET A 1030 -4.13 -55.32 -0.45
CA MET A 1030 -4.68 -54.38 0.54
C MET A 1030 -6.09 -53.88 0.22
N ALA A 1031 -6.67 -54.25 -0.93
CA ALA A 1031 -7.99 -53.74 -1.29
C ALA A 1031 -9.07 -54.21 -0.29
N ASN A 1032 -10.01 -53.33 0.03
CA ASN A 1032 -11.11 -53.58 0.97
C ASN A 1032 -12.09 -54.69 0.58
N SER A 1033 -12.00 -55.23 -0.64
CA SER A 1033 -12.83 -56.33 -1.13
C SER A 1033 -12.12 -57.10 -2.24
N ALA A 1034 -12.47 -58.39 -2.39
CA ALA A 1034 -11.94 -59.24 -3.45
C ALA A 1034 -12.24 -58.68 -4.86
N THR A 1035 -13.44 -58.10 -5.05
CA THR A 1035 -13.84 -57.48 -6.32
C THR A 1035 -13.07 -56.19 -6.62
N ARG A 1036 -12.66 -55.43 -5.59
CA ARG A 1036 -11.74 -54.31 -5.79
C ARG A 1036 -10.34 -54.82 -6.12
N GLN A 1037 -9.86 -55.85 -5.42
CA GLN A 1037 -8.55 -56.44 -5.67
C GLN A 1037 -8.43 -56.99 -7.11
N SER A 1038 -9.51 -57.53 -7.69
CA SER A 1038 -9.49 -57.92 -9.11
C SER A 1038 -9.40 -56.72 -10.04
N ARG A 1039 -10.07 -55.60 -9.74
CA ARG A 1039 -9.91 -54.34 -10.49
C ARG A 1039 -8.51 -53.73 -10.35
N CYS A 1040 -7.83 -53.94 -9.21
CA CYS A 1040 -6.47 -53.45 -8.97
C CYS A 1040 -5.44 -53.92 -10.02
N ALA A 1041 -5.67 -55.06 -10.67
CA ALA A 1041 -4.83 -55.53 -11.76
C ALA A 1041 -4.78 -54.54 -12.95
N ALA A 1042 -5.86 -53.78 -13.17
CA ALA A 1042 -5.92 -52.76 -14.22
C ALA A 1042 -5.13 -51.48 -13.89
N TYR A 1043 -4.79 -51.26 -12.61
CA TYR A 1043 -4.11 -50.05 -12.13
C TYR A 1043 -2.63 -50.28 -11.78
N HIS A 1044 -2.03 -51.38 -12.24
CA HIS A 1044 -0.67 -51.77 -11.84
C HIS A 1044 0.42 -50.76 -12.24
N THR A 1045 0.17 -49.89 -13.22
CA THR A 1045 1.08 -48.80 -13.64
C THR A 1045 0.95 -47.53 -12.80
N ASN A 1046 -0.08 -47.43 -11.95
CA ASN A 1046 -0.33 -46.24 -11.14
C ASN A 1046 0.37 -46.36 -9.77
N GLY A 1047 1.37 -45.52 -9.50
CA GLY A 1047 2.10 -45.51 -8.22
C GLY A 1047 1.19 -45.27 -7.00
N ALA A 1048 0.05 -44.59 -7.16
CA ALA A 1048 -0.86 -44.25 -6.07
C ALA A 1048 -1.58 -45.48 -5.46
N VAL A 1049 -1.59 -46.63 -6.15
CA VAL A 1049 -2.23 -47.84 -5.62
C VAL A 1049 -1.30 -48.68 -4.71
N TYR A 1050 -0.05 -48.25 -4.55
CA TYR A 1050 0.96 -48.92 -3.74
C TYR A 1050 1.27 -48.11 -2.49
N LEU A 1051 1.09 -48.70 -1.30
CA LEU A 1051 1.40 -48.00 -0.04
C LEU A 1051 2.90 -47.67 0.07
N GLU A 1052 3.77 -48.55 -0.42
CA GLU A 1052 5.22 -48.37 -0.44
C GLU A 1052 5.65 -47.04 -1.09
N ALA A 1053 4.91 -46.54 -2.08
CA ALA A 1053 5.17 -45.26 -2.74
C ALA A 1053 5.15 -44.06 -1.77
N PHE A 1054 4.40 -44.17 -0.66
CA PHE A 1054 4.23 -43.13 0.35
C PHE A 1054 5.23 -43.27 1.52
N CYS A 1055 5.84 -44.45 1.68
CA CYS A 1055 6.69 -44.78 2.85
C CYS A 1055 8.21 -44.66 2.59
N GLY A 1056 8.65 -44.43 1.34
CA GLY A 1056 10.05 -44.64 0.92
C GLY A 1056 11.15 -43.73 1.52
N ARG A 1057 10.82 -42.71 2.34
CA ARG A 1057 11.82 -41.81 2.96
C ARG A 1057 11.68 -41.64 4.48
N HIS A 1058 10.49 -41.87 5.02
CA HIS A 1058 10.26 -42.00 6.45
C HIS A 1058 10.28 -43.49 6.74
N GLY A 1059 11.43 -43.99 7.16
CA GLY A 1059 11.59 -45.40 7.49
C GLY A 1059 10.38 -45.88 8.30
N LEU A 1060 9.83 -47.03 7.90
CA LEU A 1060 8.90 -47.82 8.70
C LEU A 1060 9.58 -48.16 10.04
N ALA A 1061 9.60 -47.20 10.96
CA ALA A 1061 9.69 -47.44 12.39
C ALA A 1061 8.27 -47.72 12.87
N LEU A 1062 7.68 -48.79 12.35
CA LEU A 1062 6.62 -49.51 13.04
C LEU A 1062 7.33 -50.48 13.98
N GLN A 1063 7.76 -49.96 15.14
CA GLN A 1063 8.01 -50.72 16.36
C GLN A 1063 7.35 -50.01 17.53
#